data_AF-A0A2J6J2Q9-F1
#
_entry.id   AF-A0A2J6J2Q9-F1
#
_cell.length_a   1.000
_cell.length_b   1.000
_cell.length_c   1.000
_cell.angle_alpha   90.00
_cell.angle_beta   90.00
_cell.angle_gamma   90.00
#
_symmetry.space_group_name_H-M   'P 1'
#
loop_
_entity.id
_entity.type
_entity.pdbx_description
1 polymer ?
#
loop_
_entity_poly.entity_id
_entity_poly.type
_entity_poly.pdbx_seq_one_letter_code
_entity_poly.pdbx_strand_id
1 'polypeptide(L)'
;MGTLPLKPEELDDETLLSLDPIGIVSDTFQQILEHLNETNDELALAGKEIQTILDSAGAGILVVDHQMCLVAHNRKSQEMFFPDRDDVIGGNFRTVLCEPEDIPDECVFDQVVAARWTVEQTDTEIGGRHYHVVGAPIKNQHDEIVQVVLVYTDISERRQIELSLRETEHRLQTIVDSVQAGIVLVDPETHTIVEVNETALEMSGLSREEIIGMNCQDAICTAHKGLCPVTDLGKNLFNRECALRHVSRKNPTILKTVTEVTLRGRKLLLETFIDISARKKAEKALQESELRFRALYEQAPLAYQSLDNDGCFIEVNQAFLSMLGYTREEVIGRYFSEFMTPESARKQVKALPQFLETGVIDGVEFSLLDKGGEEMIVSVVGRVGTDGQGCFKQTHCILHNITERKRTEQKIEQLAYYDGLTELPNRALLRDRLHQVLAQAKRDASQVAILFLDLDRFKQVNDTQGHAVGDELLKMVADRLRSCVRSTDTVARLGGDEFVVVLTSITKMHDVTAMARKILDELCRPFSLIGVEIHSSGSIGVALYPSDGEDEETLLKNADTAMYAAKDHGRNNYQFFSEEMNRKAVERLAMENYLREALELDQLSLHYQPQLDLETGRMTGMEALLRWNHPDLGMISPATFIPLAEESGLIVPIGEWVLRSACRQAKAWQDNGCHVPRVAVNLSARQFGQPNLAASVDQILQETGLDPDCLELELTESGILESASDAILTLTDLKVRGIHLAIDDFGTGYSSLSYLKNFPIDRVKIAQTFVRDIPQDQDDAAIVEAVIMMAKSLRLRVIAEGVETKEQLAFLRERGCNEMQGYYFSRPLTVDAMTKMMSDGVCFNRLCFFSSDDRG
;
A
#
# COMPACT_ATOMS: atom_id res chain seq x y z
N MET A 1 -115.42 81.90 -99.68
CA MET A 1 -114.56 82.57 -100.68
C MET A 1 -113.31 83.05 -99.97
N GLY A 2 -112.13 82.73 -100.52
CA GLY A 2 -110.78 83.21 -100.13
C GLY A 2 -110.21 82.52 -98.89
N THR A 3 -109.01 81.94 -98.85
CA THR A 3 -107.77 82.03 -99.66
C THR A 3 -106.94 80.73 -99.48
N LEU A 4 -106.11 80.35 -100.47
CA LEU A 4 -105.27 79.12 -100.53
C LEU A 4 -103.89 79.28 -99.84
N PRO A 5 -103.21 78.18 -99.40
CA PRO A 5 -101.76 78.14 -99.23
C PRO A 5 -101.08 77.46 -100.44
N LEU A 6 -100.14 78.16 -101.08
CA LEU A 6 -99.34 77.70 -102.22
C LEU A 6 -98.17 76.81 -101.77
N LYS A 7 -97.70 75.94 -102.68
CA LYS A 7 -96.60 74.99 -102.46
C LYS A 7 -95.24 75.64 -102.78
N PRO A 8 -94.13 75.30 -102.10
CA PRO A 8 -92.87 76.06 -102.19
C PRO A 8 -92.17 76.04 -103.56
N GLU A 9 -92.53 75.11 -104.44
CA GLU A 9 -91.97 75.00 -105.79
C GLU A 9 -92.54 76.06 -106.76
N GLU A 10 -93.39 76.98 -106.30
CA GLU A 10 -94.08 78.01 -107.11
C GLU A 10 -93.81 79.47 -106.66
N LEU A 11 -92.83 79.73 -105.78
CA LEU A 11 -92.53 81.09 -105.29
C LEU A 11 -91.19 81.58 -105.86
N ASP A 12 -91.26 82.24 -107.02
CA ASP A 12 -90.13 83.02 -107.53
C ASP A 12 -89.95 84.33 -106.74
N ASP A 13 -88.74 84.88 -106.77
CA ASP A 13 -88.39 86.12 -106.07
C ASP A 13 -89.28 87.29 -106.51
N GLU A 14 -89.79 87.30 -107.76
CA GLU A 14 -90.69 88.35 -108.27
C GLU A 14 -92.11 88.28 -107.65
N THR A 15 -92.54 87.10 -107.19
CA THR A 15 -93.86 86.89 -106.58
C THR A 15 -93.85 87.17 -105.08
N LEU A 16 -92.72 86.95 -104.40
CA LEU A 16 -92.52 87.37 -103.00
C LEU A 16 -92.11 88.85 -102.86
N LEU A 17 -91.49 89.46 -103.87
CA LEU A 17 -91.21 90.90 -103.91
C LEU A 17 -92.43 91.76 -104.30
N SER A 18 -93.57 91.17 -104.72
CA SER A 18 -94.75 91.93 -105.19
C SER A 18 -95.95 91.96 -104.23
N LEU A 19 -95.95 91.21 -103.11
CA LEU A 19 -97.16 90.95 -102.30
C LEU A 19 -97.16 91.37 -100.81
N ASP A 20 -96.14 92.06 -100.27
CA ASP A 20 -96.30 92.79 -99.00
C ASP A 20 -95.71 94.22 -99.06
N PRO A 21 -96.52 95.20 -99.53
CA PRO A 21 -96.12 96.60 -99.73
C PRO A 21 -96.12 97.46 -98.44
N ILE A 22 -96.14 96.85 -97.24
CA ILE A 22 -96.09 97.58 -95.94
C ILE A 22 -94.90 97.17 -95.06
N GLY A 23 -94.08 96.19 -95.46
CA GLY A 23 -92.78 95.91 -94.80
C GLY A 23 -92.87 95.20 -93.44
N ILE A 24 -94.00 94.57 -93.09
CA ILE A 24 -94.20 93.95 -91.78
C ILE A 24 -93.53 92.58 -91.68
N VAL A 25 -93.49 91.78 -92.76
CA VAL A 25 -92.93 90.42 -92.71
C VAL A 25 -91.40 90.39 -92.63
N SER A 26 -90.71 91.38 -93.21
CA SER A 26 -89.23 91.45 -93.19
C SER A 26 -88.66 91.68 -91.79
N ASP A 27 -89.26 92.57 -91.01
CA ASP A 27 -88.74 92.95 -89.69
C ASP A 27 -88.81 91.81 -88.67
N THR A 28 -89.90 91.02 -88.68
CA THR A 28 -90.08 89.89 -87.75
C THR A 28 -89.09 88.74 -87.99
N PHE A 29 -88.72 88.46 -89.24
CA PHE A 29 -87.80 87.37 -89.57
C PHE A 29 -86.35 87.72 -89.23
N GLN A 30 -85.99 88.99 -89.38
CA GLN A 30 -84.65 89.50 -89.06
C GLN A 30 -84.38 89.45 -87.55
N GLN A 31 -85.37 89.77 -86.71
CA GLN A 31 -85.27 89.65 -85.25
C GLN A 31 -85.05 88.21 -84.75
N ILE A 32 -85.67 87.21 -85.38
CA ILE A 32 -85.49 85.80 -85.00
C ILE A 32 -84.08 85.31 -85.37
N LEU A 33 -83.56 85.71 -86.53
CA LEU A 33 -82.20 85.38 -86.98
C LEU A 33 -81.13 86.05 -86.11
N GLU A 34 -81.33 87.31 -85.72
CA GLU A 34 -80.45 87.99 -84.74
C GLU A 34 -80.46 87.27 -83.39
N HIS A 35 -81.65 86.91 -82.86
CA HIS A 35 -81.73 86.21 -81.58
C HIS A 35 -81.08 84.83 -81.61
N LEU A 36 -81.27 84.05 -82.68
CA LEU A 36 -80.62 82.74 -82.86
C LEU A 36 -79.11 82.85 -82.98
N ASN A 37 -78.58 83.86 -83.69
CA ASN A 37 -77.14 84.09 -83.76
C ASN A 37 -76.58 84.54 -82.41
N GLU A 38 -77.26 85.42 -81.67
CA GLU A 38 -76.86 85.80 -80.31
C GLU A 38 -76.83 84.59 -79.37
N THR A 39 -77.85 83.72 -79.41
CA THR A 39 -77.85 82.51 -78.56
C THR A 39 -76.75 81.54 -78.96
N ASN A 40 -76.44 81.42 -80.25
CA ASN A 40 -75.39 80.52 -80.74
C ASN A 40 -73.99 81.05 -80.38
N ASP A 41 -73.78 82.37 -80.42
CA ASP A 41 -72.54 83.01 -79.97
C ASP A 41 -72.36 82.89 -78.45
N GLU A 42 -73.43 83.05 -77.66
CA GLU A 42 -73.40 82.80 -76.22
C GLU A 42 -73.09 81.33 -75.88
N LEU A 43 -73.69 80.37 -76.60
CA LEU A 43 -73.39 78.94 -76.47
C LEU A 43 -71.95 78.61 -76.88
N ALA A 44 -71.44 79.22 -77.95
CA ALA A 44 -70.06 79.04 -78.39
C ALA A 44 -69.06 79.61 -77.37
N LEU A 45 -69.38 80.76 -76.75
CA LEU A 45 -68.58 81.37 -75.69
C LEU A 45 -68.58 80.49 -74.43
N ALA A 46 -69.75 80.02 -73.99
CA ALA A 46 -69.89 79.13 -72.83
C ALA A 46 -69.14 77.81 -73.02
N GLY A 47 -69.19 77.22 -74.23
CA GLY A 47 -68.41 76.03 -74.56
C GLY A 47 -66.89 76.27 -74.46
N LYS A 48 -66.42 77.44 -74.90
CA LYS A 48 -65.01 77.82 -74.83
C LYS A 48 -64.53 78.09 -73.40
N GLU A 49 -65.39 78.67 -72.57
CA GLU A 49 -65.12 78.87 -71.13
C GLU A 49 -65.00 77.54 -70.39
N ILE A 50 -65.95 76.61 -70.59
CA ILE A 50 -65.91 75.28 -69.97
C ILE A 50 -64.63 74.54 -70.37
N GLN A 51 -64.27 74.55 -71.66
CA GLN A 51 -63.04 73.90 -72.14
C GLN A 51 -61.79 74.51 -71.48
N THR A 52 -61.73 75.83 -71.35
CA THR A 52 -60.59 76.53 -70.71
C THR A 52 -60.49 76.18 -69.22
N ILE A 53 -61.63 76.09 -68.51
CA ILE A 53 -61.67 75.67 -67.10
C ILE A 53 -61.18 74.23 -66.97
N LEU A 54 -61.66 73.31 -67.81
CA LEU A 54 -61.25 71.91 -67.81
C LEU A 54 -59.74 71.76 -68.09
N ASP A 55 -59.20 72.52 -69.05
CA ASP A 55 -57.78 72.49 -69.41
C ASP A 55 -56.86 73.10 -68.34
N SER A 56 -57.39 73.97 -67.48
CA SER A 56 -56.65 74.54 -66.35
C SER A 56 -56.55 73.62 -65.13
N ALA A 57 -57.30 72.51 -65.10
CA ALA A 57 -57.25 71.55 -64.01
C ALA A 57 -55.91 70.79 -63.99
N GLY A 58 -55.30 70.69 -62.80
CA GLY A 58 -54.05 69.91 -62.60
C GLY A 58 -54.23 68.39 -62.67
N ALA A 59 -55.46 67.92 -62.89
CA ALA A 59 -55.84 66.51 -63.00
C ALA A 59 -56.32 66.19 -64.41
N GLY A 60 -56.12 64.94 -64.85
CA GLY A 60 -56.67 64.46 -66.13
C GLY A 60 -58.17 64.25 -66.02
N ILE A 61 -58.96 64.96 -66.81
CA ILE A 61 -60.42 64.88 -66.79
C ILE A 61 -60.91 64.26 -68.10
N LEU A 62 -61.70 63.20 -67.99
CA LEU A 62 -62.33 62.49 -69.10
C LEU A 62 -63.84 62.50 -68.89
N VAL A 63 -64.60 62.76 -69.95
CA VAL A 63 -66.06 62.70 -69.94
C VAL A 63 -66.49 61.58 -70.87
N VAL A 64 -67.27 60.66 -70.35
CA VAL A 64 -67.69 59.43 -71.03
C VAL A 64 -69.21 59.38 -71.07
N ASP A 65 -69.81 59.00 -72.19
CA ASP A 65 -71.25 58.85 -72.30
C ASP A 65 -71.77 57.51 -71.78
N HIS A 66 -73.10 57.35 -71.77
CA HIS A 66 -73.76 56.11 -71.35
C HIS A 66 -73.45 54.87 -72.23
N GLN A 67 -72.87 55.03 -73.43
CA GLN A 67 -72.36 53.94 -74.27
C GLN A 67 -70.89 53.59 -74.02
N MET A 68 -70.26 54.20 -73.00
CA MET A 68 -68.81 54.09 -72.74
C MET A 68 -67.93 54.72 -73.82
N CYS A 69 -68.46 55.67 -74.59
CA CYS A 69 -67.68 56.42 -75.56
C CYS A 69 -67.13 57.70 -74.95
N LEU A 70 -65.86 58.01 -75.21
CA LEU A 70 -65.22 59.24 -74.76
C LEU A 70 -65.83 60.42 -75.54
N VAL A 71 -66.47 61.35 -74.84
CA VAL A 71 -67.17 62.50 -75.45
C VAL A 71 -66.40 63.80 -75.29
N ALA A 72 -65.62 63.95 -74.23
CA ALA A 72 -64.73 65.09 -74.05
C ALA A 72 -63.55 64.72 -73.16
N HIS A 73 -62.46 65.46 -73.29
CA HIS A 73 -61.29 65.31 -72.44
C HIS A 73 -60.60 66.66 -72.26
N ASN A 74 -59.84 66.83 -71.18
CA ASN A 74 -58.98 67.99 -71.01
C ASN A 74 -57.55 67.71 -71.49
N ARG A 75 -56.79 68.77 -71.74
CA ARG A 75 -55.37 68.71 -72.13
C ARG A 75 -54.55 67.81 -71.20
N LYS A 76 -54.85 67.82 -69.89
CA LYS A 76 -54.05 67.05 -68.95
C LYS A 76 -54.24 65.54 -69.12
N SER A 77 -55.46 65.10 -69.42
CA SER A 77 -55.74 63.69 -69.71
C SER A 77 -55.14 63.24 -71.05
N GLN A 78 -55.08 64.13 -72.05
CA GLN A 78 -54.35 63.92 -73.30
C GLN A 78 -52.86 63.64 -73.01
N GLU A 79 -52.22 64.49 -72.21
CA GLU A 79 -50.81 64.32 -71.82
C GLU A 79 -50.58 63.03 -71.01
N MET A 80 -51.53 62.64 -70.16
CA MET A 80 -51.39 61.51 -69.23
C MET A 80 -51.56 60.15 -69.92
N PHE A 81 -52.58 60.01 -70.77
CA PHE A 81 -53.06 58.69 -71.21
C PHE A 81 -52.88 58.43 -72.70
N PHE A 82 -52.90 59.48 -73.54
CA PHE A 82 -52.84 59.31 -74.99
C PHE A 82 -52.08 60.47 -75.66
N PRO A 83 -50.80 60.72 -75.31
CA PRO A 83 -50.05 61.88 -75.78
C PRO A 83 -49.85 61.92 -77.30
N ASP A 84 -49.87 60.76 -77.97
CA ASP A 84 -49.62 60.60 -79.40
C ASP A 84 -50.88 60.30 -80.25
N ARG A 85 -52.10 60.48 -79.70
CA ARG A 85 -53.37 60.22 -80.41
C ARG A 85 -54.28 61.45 -80.40
N ASP A 86 -54.50 62.08 -81.56
CA ASP A 86 -55.32 63.30 -81.66
C ASP A 86 -56.83 63.06 -81.84
N ASP A 87 -57.26 61.87 -82.25
CA ASP A 87 -58.68 61.54 -82.55
C ASP A 87 -59.17 60.38 -81.67
N VAL A 88 -59.37 60.68 -80.38
CA VAL A 88 -59.82 59.69 -79.37
C VAL A 88 -61.30 59.85 -78.98
N ILE A 89 -61.96 60.92 -79.43
CA ILE A 89 -63.37 61.18 -79.19
C ILE A 89 -64.22 60.17 -79.98
N GLY A 90 -65.25 59.61 -79.35
CA GLY A 90 -66.09 58.54 -79.89
C GLY A 90 -65.50 57.13 -79.73
N GLY A 91 -64.25 57.00 -79.30
CA GLY A 91 -63.63 55.71 -78.94
C GLY A 91 -64.15 55.17 -77.62
N ASN A 92 -64.12 53.84 -77.43
CA ASN A 92 -64.49 53.22 -76.16
C ASN A 92 -63.44 53.56 -75.09
N PHE A 93 -63.85 54.19 -73.99
CA PHE A 93 -62.90 54.76 -73.02
C PHE A 93 -61.95 53.71 -72.41
N ARG A 94 -62.39 52.47 -72.22
CA ARG A 94 -61.55 51.41 -71.62
C ARG A 94 -60.36 51.10 -72.51
N THR A 95 -60.59 51.02 -73.81
CA THR A 95 -59.55 50.74 -74.82
C THR A 95 -58.67 51.95 -75.15
N VAL A 96 -59.12 53.15 -74.78
CA VAL A 96 -58.36 54.39 -74.95
C VAL A 96 -57.39 54.59 -73.78
N LEU A 97 -57.79 54.22 -72.56
CA LEU A 97 -57.00 54.39 -71.33
C LEU A 97 -56.02 53.26 -71.05
N CYS A 98 -56.40 52.01 -71.35
CA CYS A 98 -55.60 50.83 -71.05
C CYS A 98 -55.29 50.04 -72.33
N GLU A 99 -54.14 49.35 -72.33
CA GLU A 99 -53.87 48.33 -73.35
C GLU A 99 -54.79 47.10 -73.13
N PRO A 100 -55.08 46.30 -74.18
CA PRO A 100 -56.06 45.21 -74.10
C PRO A 100 -55.79 44.17 -73.01
N GLU A 101 -54.53 44.02 -72.60
CA GLU A 101 -54.09 43.06 -71.57
C GLU A 101 -54.29 43.61 -70.14
N ASP A 102 -54.46 44.93 -69.99
CA ASP A 102 -54.54 45.66 -68.71
C ASP A 102 -55.92 46.30 -68.47
N ILE A 103 -56.96 45.87 -69.19
CA ILE A 103 -58.33 46.36 -68.98
C ILE A 103 -58.89 45.72 -67.70
N PRO A 104 -59.16 46.49 -66.63
CA PRO A 104 -59.75 45.94 -65.42
C PRO A 104 -61.20 45.48 -65.65
N ASP A 105 -61.59 44.38 -65.00
CA ASP A 105 -62.94 43.79 -65.11
C ASP A 105 -64.03 44.80 -64.70
N GLU A 106 -63.82 45.52 -63.59
CA GLU A 106 -64.61 46.65 -63.14
C GLU A 106 -63.73 47.90 -63.06
N CYS A 107 -64.18 49.01 -63.63
CA CYS A 107 -63.52 50.31 -63.52
C CYS A 107 -64.42 51.33 -62.81
N VAL A 108 -63.85 52.48 -62.44
CA VAL A 108 -64.56 53.54 -61.71
C VAL A 108 -65.83 53.98 -62.45
N PHE A 109 -65.85 53.97 -63.78
CA PHE A 109 -67.05 54.25 -64.56
C PHE A 109 -68.20 53.28 -64.24
N ASP A 110 -67.94 51.96 -64.22
CA ASP A 110 -68.98 50.96 -63.93
C ASP A 110 -69.51 51.12 -62.51
N GLN A 111 -68.61 51.42 -61.57
CA GLN A 111 -68.97 51.68 -60.18
C GLN A 111 -69.86 52.91 -60.06
N VAL A 112 -69.57 53.99 -60.80
CA VAL A 112 -70.41 55.20 -60.83
C VAL A 112 -71.77 54.93 -61.48
N VAL A 113 -71.82 54.17 -62.58
CA VAL A 113 -73.09 53.82 -63.25
C VAL A 113 -73.96 52.94 -62.35
N ALA A 114 -73.36 51.93 -61.68
CA ALA A 114 -74.06 51.06 -60.75
C ALA A 114 -74.54 51.82 -59.50
N ALA A 115 -73.70 52.70 -58.95
CA ALA A 115 -74.00 53.46 -57.74
C ALA A 115 -74.97 54.62 -57.99
N ARG A 116 -74.88 55.29 -59.16
CA ARG A 116 -75.57 56.54 -59.53
C ARG A 116 -75.21 57.77 -58.66
N TRP A 117 -74.07 57.74 -57.97
CA TRP A 117 -73.43 58.85 -57.23
C TRP A 117 -71.89 58.81 -57.43
N THR A 118 -71.17 59.80 -56.90
CA THR A 118 -69.70 59.94 -57.06
C THR A 118 -68.94 58.82 -56.35
N VAL A 119 -67.97 58.21 -57.03
CA VAL A 119 -67.11 57.13 -56.50
C VAL A 119 -65.64 57.57 -56.56
N GLU A 120 -64.86 57.18 -55.55
CA GLU A 120 -63.44 57.51 -55.42
C GLU A 120 -62.61 56.24 -55.22
N GLN A 121 -61.53 56.10 -55.99
CA GLN A 121 -60.57 55.01 -55.90
C GLN A 121 -59.16 55.58 -55.64
N THR A 122 -58.55 55.14 -54.54
CA THR A 122 -57.34 55.79 -54.01
C THR A 122 -56.05 55.40 -54.69
N ASP A 123 -56.03 54.28 -55.40
CA ASP A 123 -54.85 53.71 -56.02
C ASP A 123 -55.26 52.86 -57.23
N THR A 124 -55.15 53.45 -58.41
CA THR A 124 -55.38 52.80 -59.70
C THR A 124 -54.11 52.90 -60.51
N GLU A 125 -53.53 51.75 -60.86
CA GLU A 125 -52.34 51.70 -61.69
C GLU A 125 -52.73 51.70 -63.17
N ILE A 126 -52.18 52.64 -63.94
CA ILE A 126 -52.36 52.73 -65.39
C ILE A 126 -51.00 53.04 -66.00
N GLY A 127 -50.49 52.15 -66.88
CA GLY A 127 -49.22 52.34 -67.57
C GLY A 127 -48.00 52.51 -66.65
N GLY A 128 -47.98 51.85 -65.48
CA GLY A 128 -46.88 51.91 -64.50
C GLY A 128 -46.86 53.17 -63.63
N ARG A 129 -47.92 53.99 -63.67
CA ARG A 129 -48.13 55.12 -62.75
C ARG A 129 -49.37 54.89 -61.91
N HIS A 130 -49.34 55.43 -60.70
CA HIS A 130 -50.45 55.31 -59.76
C HIS A 130 -51.28 56.58 -59.75
N TYR A 131 -52.59 56.42 -59.90
CA TYR A 131 -53.55 57.50 -59.93
C TYR A 131 -54.58 57.37 -58.82
N HIS A 132 -54.98 58.51 -58.31
CA HIS A 132 -56.17 58.70 -57.52
C HIS A 132 -57.32 59.12 -58.45
N VAL A 133 -58.40 58.35 -58.49
CA VAL A 133 -59.46 58.48 -59.50
C VAL A 133 -60.81 58.79 -58.84
N VAL A 134 -61.47 59.86 -59.29
CA VAL A 134 -62.81 60.24 -58.85
C VAL A 134 -63.75 60.27 -60.04
N GLY A 135 -64.83 59.50 -59.99
CA GLY A 135 -65.87 59.48 -61.02
C GLY A 135 -67.18 60.06 -60.54
N ALA A 136 -67.83 60.93 -61.31
CA ALA A 136 -69.09 61.59 -60.96
C ALA A 136 -70.10 61.56 -62.14
N PRO A 137 -71.38 61.19 -61.90
CA PRO A 137 -72.38 61.13 -62.97
C PRO A 137 -73.03 62.50 -63.25
N ILE A 138 -73.21 62.82 -64.53
CA ILE A 138 -74.03 63.93 -65.04
C ILE A 138 -75.38 63.37 -65.47
N LYS A 139 -76.47 63.92 -64.94
CA LYS A 139 -77.83 63.40 -65.16
C LYS A 139 -78.74 64.40 -65.89
N ASN A 140 -79.72 63.88 -66.64
CA ASN A 140 -80.77 64.70 -67.26
C ASN A 140 -81.89 65.06 -66.26
N GLN A 141 -82.89 65.82 -66.72
CA GLN A 141 -84.06 66.21 -65.91
C GLN A 141 -84.93 65.03 -65.44
N HIS A 142 -84.76 63.83 -66.00
CA HIS A 142 -85.43 62.60 -65.61
C HIS A 142 -84.57 61.69 -64.70
N ASP A 143 -83.45 62.21 -64.15
CA ASP A 143 -82.47 61.52 -63.29
C ASP A 143 -81.74 60.32 -63.97
N GLU A 144 -81.69 60.31 -65.29
CA GLU A 144 -80.91 59.32 -66.06
C GLU A 144 -79.48 59.85 -66.28
N ILE A 145 -78.47 58.98 -66.11
CA ILE A 145 -77.07 59.34 -66.32
C ILE A 145 -76.85 59.50 -67.83
N VAL A 146 -76.49 60.70 -68.25
CA VAL A 146 -76.18 61.02 -69.64
C VAL A 146 -74.69 60.87 -69.90
N GLN A 147 -73.87 61.30 -68.95
CA GLN A 147 -72.40 61.26 -69.02
C GLN A 147 -71.80 61.01 -67.63
N VAL A 148 -70.55 60.56 -67.57
CA VAL A 148 -69.75 60.40 -66.35
C VAL A 148 -68.45 61.15 -66.53
N VAL A 149 -68.10 61.99 -65.56
CA VAL A 149 -66.82 62.70 -65.50
C VAL A 149 -65.87 61.90 -64.61
N LEU A 150 -64.72 61.52 -65.15
CA LEU A 150 -63.64 60.84 -64.44
C LEU A 150 -62.45 61.80 -64.29
N VAL A 151 -61.94 61.94 -63.07
CA VAL A 151 -60.84 62.82 -62.71
C VAL A 151 -59.69 61.98 -62.17
N TYR A 152 -58.54 62.04 -62.81
CA TYR A 152 -57.33 61.28 -62.49
C TYR A 152 -56.22 62.20 -61.97
N THR A 153 -55.71 61.92 -60.78
CA THR A 153 -54.60 62.65 -60.14
C THR A 153 -53.41 61.72 -59.93
N ASP A 154 -52.24 62.03 -60.50
CA ASP A 154 -51.02 61.20 -60.36
C ASP A 154 -50.46 61.28 -58.92
N ILE A 155 -50.27 60.14 -58.27
CA ILE A 155 -49.77 59.99 -56.90
C ILE A 155 -48.46 59.17 -56.81
N SER A 156 -47.80 58.91 -57.93
CA SER A 156 -46.66 57.98 -58.01
C SER A 156 -45.46 58.41 -57.14
N GLU A 157 -45.06 59.68 -57.17
CA GLU A 157 -43.92 60.21 -56.40
C GLU A 157 -44.12 60.07 -54.88
N ARG A 158 -45.34 60.33 -54.41
CA ARG A 158 -45.70 60.22 -52.99
C ARG A 158 -45.54 58.80 -52.47
N ARG A 159 -45.92 57.79 -53.27
CA ARG A 159 -45.81 56.36 -52.91
C ARG A 159 -44.35 55.92 -52.78
N GLN A 160 -43.48 56.34 -53.70
CA GLN A 160 -42.07 55.95 -53.71
C GLN A 160 -41.32 56.43 -52.46
N ILE A 161 -41.62 57.66 -52.01
CA ILE A 161 -41.03 58.23 -50.78
C ILE A 161 -41.47 57.42 -49.55
N GLU A 162 -42.75 57.04 -49.47
CA GLU A 162 -43.28 56.28 -48.34
C GLU A 162 -42.65 54.88 -48.24
N LEU A 163 -42.48 54.20 -49.37
CA LEU A 163 -41.82 52.89 -49.43
C LEU A 163 -40.34 52.97 -49.03
N SER A 164 -39.60 53.95 -49.53
CA SER A 164 -38.18 54.15 -49.20
C SER A 164 -37.96 54.45 -47.71
N LEU A 165 -38.88 55.18 -47.08
CA LEU A 165 -38.82 55.46 -45.64
C LEU A 165 -39.00 54.17 -44.82
N ARG A 166 -40.00 53.34 -45.17
CA ARG A 166 -40.25 52.04 -44.51
C ARG A 166 -39.06 51.09 -44.65
N GLU A 167 -38.44 51.03 -45.82
CA GLU A 167 -37.26 50.19 -46.06
C GLU A 167 -36.06 50.64 -45.22
N THR A 168 -35.82 51.95 -45.12
CA THR A 168 -34.73 52.50 -44.32
C THR A 168 -34.93 52.24 -42.83
N GLU A 169 -36.14 52.42 -42.33
CA GLU A 169 -36.50 52.14 -40.92
C GLU A 169 -36.30 50.65 -40.58
N HIS A 170 -36.80 49.75 -41.43
CA HIS A 170 -36.62 48.31 -41.24
C HIS A 170 -35.14 47.90 -41.27
N ARG A 171 -34.36 48.51 -42.16
CA ARG A 171 -32.91 48.26 -42.26
C ARG A 171 -32.16 48.69 -41.00
N LEU A 172 -32.45 49.88 -40.45
CA LEU A 172 -31.79 50.36 -39.23
C LEU A 172 -32.12 49.49 -38.02
N GLN A 173 -33.39 49.10 -37.86
CA GLN A 173 -33.81 48.20 -36.78
C GLN A 173 -33.08 46.86 -36.85
N THR A 174 -33.02 46.26 -38.05
CA THR A 174 -32.33 44.98 -38.28
C THR A 174 -30.84 45.05 -37.94
N ILE A 175 -30.17 46.15 -38.29
CA ILE A 175 -28.75 46.35 -37.97
C ILE A 175 -28.55 46.38 -36.45
N VAL A 176 -29.35 47.17 -35.74
CA VAL A 176 -29.25 47.34 -34.27
C VAL A 176 -29.53 46.03 -33.53
N ASP A 177 -30.51 45.25 -33.98
CA ASP A 177 -30.87 43.96 -33.38
C ASP A 177 -29.87 42.84 -33.72
N SER A 178 -29.15 42.94 -34.85
CA SER A 178 -28.09 41.98 -35.20
C SER A 178 -26.79 42.13 -34.37
N VAL A 179 -26.64 43.23 -33.62
CA VAL A 179 -25.47 43.45 -32.77
C VAL A 179 -25.54 42.53 -31.55
N GLN A 180 -24.47 41.74 -31.34
CA GLN A 180 -24.29 40.88 -30.15
C GLN A 180 -23.89 41.68 -28.89
N ALA A 181 -24.49 42.85 -28.71
CA ALA A 181 -24.38 43.67 -27.52
C ALA A 181 -25.79 44.15 -27.18
N GLY A 182 -26.15 44.12 -25.90
CA GLY A 182 -27.35 44.80 -25.44
C GLY A 182 -27.15 46.29 -25.58
N ILE A 183 -28.08 46.95 -26.27
CA ILE A 183 -28.10 48.38 -26.52
C ILE A 183 -29.36 48.96 -25.88
N VAL A 184 -29.16 49.96 -25.02
CA VAL A 184 -30.24 50.66 -24.34
C VAL A 184 -30.01 52.16 -24.44
N LEU A 185 -31.04 52.92 -24.82
CA LEU A 185 -31.05 54.38 -24.74
C LEU A 185 -31.76 54.80 -23.46
N VAL A 186 -31.12 55.66 -22.68
CA VAL A 186 -31.61 56.14 -21.39
C VAL A 186 -31.70 57.66 -21.43
N ASP A 187 -32.82 58.20 -20.96
CA ASP A 187 -32.95 59.63 -20.69
C ASP A 187 -32.11 60.01 -19.46
N PRO A 188 -31.11 60.89 -19.58
CA PRO A 188 -30.24 61.24 -18.47
C PRO A 188 -30.92 62.03 -17.34
N GLU A 189 -32.04 62.72 -17.61
CA GLU A 189 -32.74 63.54 -16.61
C GLU A 189 -33.65 62.68 -15.73
N THR A 190 -34.32 61.71 -16.32
CA THR A 190 -35.33 60.86 -15.65
C THR A 190 -34.81 59.45 -15.35
N HIS A 191 -33.64 59.09 -15.90
CA HIS A 191 -33.05 57.75 -15.92
C HIS A 191 -33.97 56.68 -16.52
N THR A 192 -34.96 57.06 -17.32
CA THR A 192 -35.88 56.10 -17.94
C THR A 192 -35.31 55.55 -19.23
N ILE A 193 -35.50 54.26 -19.46
CA ILE A 193 -35.15 53.60 -20.71
C ILE A 193 -36.16 54.03 -21.79
N VAL A 194 -35.66 54.64 -22.86
CA VAL A 194 -36.49 55.14 -23.97
C VAL A 194 -36.47 54.21 -25.18
N GLU A 195 -35.41 53.42 -25.35
CA GLU A 195 -35.26 52.50 -26.46
C GLU A 195 -34.34 51.34 -26.08
N VAL A 196 -34.54 50.19 -26.74
CA VAL A 196 -33.85 48.93 -26.43
C VAL A 196 -33.78 48.06 -27.69
N ASN A 197 -32.68 47.32 -27.87
CA ASN A 197 -32.56 46.31 -28.91
C ASN A 197 -32.92 44.91 -28.39
N GLU A 198 -33.15 43.95 -29.30
CA GLU A 198 -33.52 42.58 -28.92
C GLU A 198 -32.49 41.91 -27.99
N THR A 199 -31.19 42.08 -28.26
CA THR A 199 -30.12 41.53 -27.42
C THR A 199 -30.18 42.02 -25.96
N ALA A 200 -30.55 43.28 -25.72
CA ALA A 200 -30.72 43.79 -24.35
C ALA A 200 -31.95 43.20 -23.64
N LEU A 201 -33.01 42.87 -24.37
CA LEU A 201 -34.18 42.17 -23.83
C LEU A 201 -33.80 40.75 -23.40
N GLU A 202 -33.11 40.01 -24.26
CA GLU A 202 -32.63 38.66 -23.95
C GLU A 202 -31.71 38.62 -22.72
N MET A 203 -30.77 39.57 -22.65
CA MET A 203 -29.79 39.62 -21.55
C MET A 203 -30.37 40.07 -20.20
N SER A 204 -31.38 40.96 -20.21
CA SER A 204 -32.08 41.40 -19.00
C SER A 204 -33.19 40.42 -18.57
N GLY A 205 -33.75 39.69 -19.53
CA GLY A 205 -34.91 38.81 -19.38
C GLY A 205 -36.23 39.57 -19.18
N LEU A 206 -36.30 40.84 -19.56
CA LEU A 206 -37.51 41.67 -19.53
C LEU A 206 -38.09 41.80 -20.94
N SER A 207 -39.40 41.94 -21.06
CA SER A 207 -40.03 42.25 -22.35
C SER A 207 -39.85 43.73 -22.72
N ARG A 208 -40.06 44.08 -24.00
CA ARG A 208 -39.98 45.46 -24.48
C ARG A 208 -40.97 46.37 -23.77
N GLU A 209 -42.19 45.89 -23.54
CA GLU A 209 -43.26 46.62 -22.85
C GLU A 209 -42.94 46.83 -21.36
N GLU A 210 -42.20 45.90 -20.76
CA GLU A 210 -41.77 46.00 -19.36
C GLU A 210 -40.61 46.97 -19.19
N ILE A 211 -39.58 46.90 -20.06
CA ILE A 211 -38.34 47.64 -19.88
C ILE A 211 -38.43 49.11 -20.32
N ILE A 212 -39.25 49.41 -21.34
CA ILE A 212 -39.43 50.78 -21.82
C ILE A 212 -40.19 51.60 -20.76
N GLY A 213 -39.65 52.77 -20.42
CA GLY A 213 -40.18 53.63 -19.36
C GLY A 213 -39.73 53.24 -17.94
N MET A 214 -39.10 52.07 -17.75
CA MET A 214 -38.49 51.73 -16.46
C MET A 214 -37.24 52.57 -16.20
N ASN A 215 -36.96 52.79 -14.92
CA ASN A 215 -35.70 53.36 -14.49
C ASN A 215 -34.56 52.36 -14.76
N CYS A 216 -33.49 52.80 -15.45
CA CYS A 216 -32.37 51.93 -15.82
C CYS A 216 -31.64 51.30 -14.61
N GLN A 217 -31.77 51.90 -13.42
CA GLN A 217 -31.22 51.37 -12.18
C GLN A 217 -32.02 50.19 -11.62
N ASP A 218 -33.31 50.16 -11.91
CA ASP A 218 -34.22 49.09 -11.50
C ASP A 218 -34.26 47.96 -12.55
N ALA A 219 -34.00 48.29 -13.83
CA ALA A 219 -34.03 47.33 -14.94
C ALA A 219 -32.69 46.61 -15.19
N ILE A 220 -31.60 47.35 -15.40
CA ILE A 220 -30.33 46.80 -15.95
C ILE A 220 -29.11 47.06 -15.08
N CYS A 221 -29.10 48.11 -14.24
CA CYS A 221 -27.96 48.37 -13.36
C CYS A 221 -28.10 47.66 -12.00
N THR A 222 -26.97 47.24 -11.45
CA THR A 222 -26.89 46.68 -10.09
C THR A 222 -26.52 47.72 -9.03
N ALA A 223 -26.20 48.95 -9.43
CA ALA A 223 -25.91 50.06 -8.53
C ALA A 223 -27.17 50.55 -7.78
N HIS A 224 -27.00 51.06 -6.56
CA HIS A 224 -28.09 51.65 -5.77
C HIS A 224 -28.51 53.03 -6.31
N LYS A 225 -29.75 53.45 -6.00
CA LYS A 225 -30.29 54.77 -6.38
C LYS A 225 -29.37 55.92 -5.94
N GLY A 226 -28.99 56.78 -6.88
CA GLY A 226 -28.12 57.96 -6.67
C GLY A 226 -26.61 57.71 -6.80
N LEU A 227 -26.19 56.55 -7.31
CA LEU A 227 -24.76 56.21 -7.53
C LEU A 227 -24.44 55.94 -9.00
N CYS A 228 -25.25 56.42 -9.94
CA CYS A 228 -24.97 56.25 -11.36
C CYS A 228 -23.63 56.92 -11.71
N PRO A 229 -22.63 56.17 -12.19
CA PRO A 229 -21.33 56.73 -12.49
C PRO A 229 -21.38 57.83 -13.56
N VAL A 230 -22.35 57.75 -14.46
CA VAL A 230 -22.44 58.61 -15.65
C VAL A 230 -23.28 59.85 -15.37
N THR A 231 -24.50 59.69 -14.83
CA THR A 231 -25.42 60.82 -14.58
C THR A 231 -25.17 61.50 -13.23
N ASP A 232 -24.93 60.75 -12.15
CA ASP A 232 -24.81 61.31 -10.80
C ASP A 232 -23.37 61.74 -10.47
N LEU A 233 -22.37 61.07 -11.07
CA LEU A 233 -20.94 61.30 -10.79
C LEU A 233 -20.15 61.90 -11.97
N GLY A 234 -20.78 62.09 -13.14
CA GLY A 234 -20.16 62.71 -14.32
C GLY A 234 -18.95 61.94 -14.90
N LYS A 235 -18.87 60.62 -14.68
CA LYS A 235 -17.75 59.78 -15.13
C LYS A 235 -18.08 59.06 -16.43
N ASN A 236 -17.12 59.01 -17.33
CA ASN A 236 -17.18 58.14 -18.50
C ASN A 236 -17.07 56.67 -18.06
N LEU A 237 -17.96 55.82 -18.61
CA LEU A 237 -17.92 54.39 -18.40
C LEU A 237 -17.49 53.74 -19.72
N PHE A 238 -16.28 53.22 -19.79
CA PHE A 238 -15.77 52.56 -20.99
C PHE A 238 -15.23 51.19 -20.64
N ASN A 239 -15.75 50.15 -21.28
CA ASN A 239 -15.38 48.75 -21.08
C ASN A 239 -15.21 48.36 -19.60
N ARG A 240 -16.19 48.72 -18.76
CA ARG A 240 -16.15 48.42 -17.33
C ARG A 240 -16.84 47.09 -17.05
N GLU A 241 -16.15 46.20 -16.35
CA GLU A 241 -16.76 44.96 -15.86
C GLU A 241 -17.76 45.27 -14.73
N CYS A 242 -19.00 44.84 -14.90
CA CYS A 242 -20.04 44.92 -13.87
C CYS A 242 -21.08 43.80 -14.04
N ALA A 243 -21.98 43.67 -13.07
CA ALA A 243 -23.09 42.73 -13.17
C ALA A 243 -24.30 43.42 -13.79
N LEU A 244 -24.87 42.83 -14.85
CA LEU A 244 -26.17 43.22 -15.39
C LEU A 244 -27.26 42.67 -14.47
N ARG A 245 -28.28 43.48 -14.17
CA ARG A 245 -29.45 42.99 -13.45
C ARG A 245 -30.32 42.15 -14.39
N HIS A 246 -30.66 40.94 -13.98
CA HIS A 246 -31.52 40.02 -14.75
C HIS A 246 -32.74 39.63 -13.91
N VAL A 247 -33.92 39.50 -14.53
CA VAL A 247 -35.17 39.06 -13.87
C VAL A 247 -35.03 37.76 -13.04
N SER A 248 -34.17 36.82 -13.47
CA SER A 248 -33.90 35.54 -12.80
C SER A 248 -32.94 35.65 -11.61
N ARG A 249 -32.44 36.86 -11.30
CA ARG A 249 -31.41 37.19 -10.30
C ARG A 249 -30.04 36.52 -10.49
N LYS A 250 -29.80 35.85 -11.61
CA LYS A 250 -28.48 35.24 -11.93
C LYS A 250 -27.41 36.27 -12.32
N ASN A 251 -27.82 37.51 -12.60
CA ASN A 251 -27.00 38.69 -12.89
C ASN A 251 -25.70 38.40 -13.67
N PRO A 252 -25.74 38.28 -15.01
CA PRO A 252 -24.56 37.94 -15.80
C PRO A 252 -23.46 39.01 -15.68
N THR A 253 -22.21 38.56 -15.79
CA THR A 253 -21.06 39.47 -15.80
C THR A 253 -20.92 40.06 -17.19
N ILE A 254 -21.02 41.38 -17.27
CA ILE A 254 -20.98 42.13 -18.53
C ILE A 254 -19.81 43.10 -18.58
N LEU A 255 -19.40 43.44 -19.79
CA LEU A 255 -18.54 44.57 -20.09
C LEU A 255 -19.42 45.74 -20.58
N LYS A 256 -19.53 46.81 -19.79
CA LYS A 256 -20.43 47.95 -20.06
C LYS A 256 -19.70 49.19 -20.54
N THR A 257 -20.24 49.86 -21.55
CA THR A 257 -19.83 51.17 -22.03
C THR A 257 -21.04 52.10 -22.08
N VAL A 258 -20.87 53.36 -21.70
CA VAL A 258 -21.93 54.38 -21.74
C VAL A 258 -21.40 55.62 -22.43
N THR A 259 -22.09 56.07 -23.47
CA THR A 259 -21.75 57.28 -24.24
C THR A 259 -22.95 58.20 -24.36
N GLU A 260 -22.72 59.52 -24.38
CA GLU A 260 -23.77 60.50 -24.64
C GLU A 260 -24.00 60.63 -26.15
N VAL A 261 -25.26 60.58 -26.59
CA VAL A 261 -25.68 60.77 -27.98
C VAL A 261 -26.78 61.83 -28.07
N THR A 262 -26.85 62.54 -29.19
CA THR A 262 -27.89 63.57 -29.42
C THR A 262 -28.83 63.10 -30.53
N LEU A 263 -30.11 62.91 -30.21
CA LEU A 263 -31.15 62.49 -31.15
C LEU A 263 -32.27 63.53 -31.16
N ARG A 264 -32.60 64.09 -32.33
CA ARG A 264 -33.62 65.13 -32.52
C ARG A 264 -33.48 66.33 -31.55
N GLY A 265 -32.24 66.71 -31.23
CA GLY A 265 -31.92 67.83 -30.32
C GLY A 265 -32.00 67.50 -28.81
N ARG A 266 -32.34 66.26 -28.42
CA ARG A 266 -32.32 65.79 -27.04
C ARG A 266 -31.06 64.96 -26.76
N LYS A 267 -30.46 65.14 -25.58
CA LYS A 267 -29.33 64.34 -25.10
C LYS A 267 -29.83 63.05 -24.48
N LEU A 268 -29.28 61.92 -24.90
CA LEU A 268 -29.59 60.58 -24.40
C LEU A 268 -28.28 59.85 -24.07
N LEU A 269 -28.34 58.86 -23.20
CA LEU A 269 -27.23 57.97 -22.90
C LEU A 269 -27.42 56.65 -23.64
N LEU A 270 -26.47 56.33 -24.50
CA LEU A 270 -26.35 55.04 -25.16
C LEU A 270 -25.54 54.11 -24.26
N GLU A 271 -26.20 53.14 -23.64
CA GLU A 271 -25.55 52.09 -22.89
C GLU A 271 -25.40 50.85 -23.76
N THR A 272 -24.17 50.35 -23.89
CA THR A 272 -23.87 49.09 -24.56
C THR A 272 -23.23 48.11 -23.59
N PHE A 273 -23.64 46.84 -23.66
CA PHE A 273 -23.07 45.81 -22.80
C PHE A 273 -22.97 44.43 -23.48
N ILE A 274 -21.88 43.72 -23.20
CA ILE A 274 -21.57 42.39 -23.76
C ILE A 274 -21.41 41.39 -22.62
N ASP A 275 -22.00 40.20 -22.73
CA ASP A 275 -21.82 39.12 -21.75
C ASP A 275 -20.41 38.52 -21.84
N ILE A 276 -19.68 38.54 -20.72
CA ILE A 276 -18.33 37.98 -20.59
C ILE A 276 -18.27 36.82 -19.59
N SER A 277 -19.43 36.31 -19.14
CA SER A 277 -19.55 35.28 -18.11
C SER A 277 -18.85 33.96 -18.52
N ALA A 278 -18.99 33.52 -19.77
CA ALA A 278 -18.35 32.31 -20.27
C ALA A 278 -16.82 32.43 -20.28
N ARG A 279 -16.30 33.58 -20.72
CA ARG A 279 -14.86 33.88 -20.73
C ARG A 279 -14.27 33.87 -19.32
N LYS A 280 -14.91 34.54 -18.36
CA LYS A 280 -14.45 34.57 -16.95
C LYS A 280 -14.44 33.18 -16.32
N LYS A 281 -15.44 32.34 -16.62
CA LYS A 281 -15.45 30.94 -16.16
C LYS A 281 -14.29 30.14 -16.74
N ALA A 282 -13.97 30.31 -18.03
CA ALA A 282 -12.85 29.63 -18.67
C ALA A 282 -11.49 30.09 -18.09
N GLU A 283 -11.29 31.40 -17.91
CA GLU A 283 -10.07 31.95 -17.28
C GLU A 283 -9.88 31.42 -15.85
N LYS A 284 -10.94 31.44 -15.05
CA LYS A 284 -10.90 30.91 -13.68
C LYS A 284 -10.64 29.39 -13.65
N ALA A 285 -11.31 28.62 -14.51
CA ALA A 285 -11.10 27.19 -14.62
C ALA A 285 -9.66 26.85 -15.06
N LEU A 286 -9.09 27.64 -15.97
CA LEU A 286 -7.70 27.49 -16.39
C LEU A 286 -6.74 27.77 -15.22
N GLN A 287 -6.95 28.86 -14.48
CA GLN A 287 -6.13 29.20 -13.32
C GLN A 287 -6.24 28.14 -12.20
N GLU A 288 -7.44 27.66 -11.90
CA GLU A 288 -7.66 26.57 -10.93
C GLU A 288 -7.00 25.27 -11.38
N SER A 289 -7.03 24.97 -12.68
CA SER A 289 -6.34 23.82 -13.26
C SER A 289 -4.83 23.95 -13.12
N GLU A 290 -4.25 25.11 -13.47
CA GLU A 290 -2.81 25.37 -13.33
C GLU A 290 -2.34 25.23 -11.87
N LEU A 291 -3.07 25.83 -10.92
CA LEU A 291 -2.77 25.72 -9.50
C LEU A 291 -2.86 24.28 -9.02
N ARG A 292 -3.87 23.52 -9.47
CA ARG A 292 -4.03 22.10 -9.14
C ARG A 292 -2.87 21.28 -9.67
N PHE A 293 -2.45 21.48 -10.92
CA PHE A 293 -1.31 20.76 -11.50
C PHE A 293 -0.01 21.10 -10.77
N ARG A 294 0.25 22.38 -10.48
CA ARG A 294 1.44 22.79 -9.71
C ARG A 294 1.46 22.17 -8.31
N ALA A 295 0.31 22.10 -7.64
CA ALA A 295 0.20 21.44 -6.34
C ALA A 295 0.47 19.94 -6.42
N LEU A 296 -0.12 19.24 -7.41
CA LEU A 296 0.12 17.81 -7.62
C LEU A 296 1.59 17.50 -7.92
N TYR A 297 2.26 18.36 -8.68
CA TYR A 297 3.67 18.24 -9.00
C TYR A 297 4.58 18.47 -7.79
N GLU A 298 4.37 19.56 -7.05
CA GLU A 298 5.22 19.93 -5.90
C GLU A 298 4.97 19.05 -4.67
N GLN A 299 3.73 18.62 -4.44
CA GLN A 299 3.34 17.79 -3.30
C GLN A 299 3.40 16.29 -3.61
N ALA A 300 3.88 15.90 -4.80
CA ALA A 300 4.05 14.49 -5.13
C ALA A 300 5.06 13.85 -4.17
N PRO A 301 4.77 12.68 -3.58
CA PRO A 301 5.70 11.98 -2.68
C PRO A 301 6.86 11.30 -3.42
N LEU A 302 6.98 11.50 -4.73
CA LEU A 302 8.00 10.89 -5.58
C LEU A 302 8.95 11.98 -6.10
N ALA A 303 10.25 11.76 -5.97
CA ALA A 303 11.26 12.65 -6.49
C ALA A 303 11.19 12.70 -8.02
N TYR A 304 10.93 13.88 -8.56
CA TYR A 304 10.90 14.11 -10.00
C TYR A 304 12.08 14.99 -10.40
N GLN A 305 12.68 14.65 -11.54
CA GLN A 305 13.60 15.53 -12.24
C GLN A 305 13.25 15.63 -13.73
N SER A 306 13.71 16.72 -14.33
CA SER A 306 13.81 16.90 -15.76
C SER A 306 15.21 17.38 -16.13
N LEU A 307 15.80 16.75 -17.13
CA LEU A 307 17.11 17.11 -17.68
C LEU A 307 16.99 17.57 -19.13
N ASP A 308 17.91 18.46 -19.53
CA ASP A 308 18.13 18.82 -20.94
C ASP A 308 18.93 17.75 -21.71
N ASN A 309 19.29 18.08 -22.95
CA ASN A 309 20.03 17.18 -23.84
C ASN A 309 21.48 16.92 -23.38
N ASP A 310 22.05 17.83 -22.58
CA ASP A 310 23.41 17.74 -22.04
C ASP A 310 23.41 17.11 -20.63
N GLY A 311 22.23 16.79 -20.08
CA GLY A 311 22.07 16.17 -18.76
C GLY A 311 22.05 17.18 -17.61
N CYS A 312 21.78 18.46 -17.87
CA CYS A 312 21.62 19.49 -16.85
C CYS A 312 20.17 19.56 -16.35
N PHE A 313 19.99 19.85 -15.06
CA PHE A 313 18.65 19.99 -14.48
C PHE A 313 17.88 21.19 -15.03
N ILE A 314 16.72 20.94 -15.63
CA ILE A 314 15.75 21.96 -16.03
C ILE A 314 14.72 22.17 -14.91
N GLU A 315 14.19 21.09 -14.35
CA GLU A 315 13.15 21.12 -13.33
C GLU A 315 13.33 20.01 -12.29
N VAL A 316 12.96 20.31 -11.05
CA VAL A 316 12.87 19.35 -9.94
C VAL A 316 11.72 19.73 -9.01
N ASN A 317 11.03 18.72 -8.46
CA ASN A 317 9.98 18.94 -7.49
C ASN A 317 10.51 18.96 -6.05
N GLN A 318 9.67 19.35 -5.09
CA GLN A 318 10.04 19.39 -3.67
C GLN A 318 10.53 18.05 -3.10
N ALA A 319 9.99 16.92 -3.57
CA ALA A 319 10.42 15.60 -3.10
C ALA A 319 11.87 15.29 -3.49
N PHE A 320 12.31 15.66 -4.69
CA PHE A 320 13.71 15.52 -5.11
C PHE A 320 14.65 16.33 -4.22
N LEU A 321 14.30 17.60 -3.96
CA LEU A 321 15.09 18.50 -3.12
C LEU A 321 15.19 17.99 -1.68
N SER A 322 14.06 17.54 -1.11
CA SER A 322 14.00 17.00 0.25
C SER A 322 14.78 15.69 0.37
N MET A 323 14.79 14.87 -0.69
CA MET A 323 15.51 13.60 -0.75
C MET A 323 17.03 13.77 -0.71
N LEU A 324 17.59 14.78 -1.39
CA LEU A 324 19.05 15.01 -1.44
C LEU A 324 19.54 16.15 -0.52
N GLY A 325 18.63 16.91 0.09
CA GLY A 325 18.96 18.01 1.00
C GLY A 325 19.47 19.29 0.32
N TYR A 326 19.30 19.42 -1.00
CA TYR A 326 19.67 20.63 -1.76
C TYR A 326 18.50 21.59 -1.92
N THR A 327 18.81 22.87 -2.14
CA THR A 327 17.84 23.88 -2.57
C THR A 327 17.71 23.88 -4.09
N ARG A 328 16.60 24.43 -4.62
CA ARG A 328 16.36 24.45 -6.07
C ARG A 328 17.44 25.22 -6.82
N GLU A 329 17.87 26.34 -6.26
CA GLU A 329 18.89 27.22 -6.81
C GLU A 329 20.28 26.54 -6.87
N GLU A 330 20.53 25.56 -6.00
CA GLU A 330 21.77 24.77 -6.00
C GLU A 330 21.78 23.63 -7.01
N VAL A 331 20.62 23.28 -7.58
CA VAL A 331 20.43 22.11 -8.47
C VAL A 331 20.20 22.52 -9.91
N ILE A 332 19.30 23.48 -10.16
CA ILE A 332 18.93 23.88 -11.53
C ILE A 332 20.16 24.38 -12.30
N GLY A 333 20.33 23.87 -13.52
CA GLY A 333 21.45 24.20 -14.41
C GLY A 333 22.76 23.43 -14.16
N ARG A 334 22.84 22.57 -13.14
CA ARG A 334 24.00 21.69 -12.91
C ARG A 334 23.83 20.33 -13.56
N TYR A 335 24.94 19.62 -13.78
CA TYR A 335 24.90 18.28 -14.36
C TYR A 335 24.42 17.25 -13.34
N PHE A 336 23.52 16.35 -13.76
CA PHE A 336 23.02 15.28 -12.88
C PHE A 336 24.13 14.38 -12.32
N SER A 337 25.20 14.17 -13.10
CA SER A 337 26.36 13.36 -12.72
C SER A 337 27.17 13.95 -11.54
N GLU A 338 27.05 15.25 -11.25
CA GLU A 338 27.73 15.88 -10.11
C GLU A 338 27.17 15.44 -8.75
N PHE A 339 25.93 14.93 -8.73
CA PHE A 339 25.24 14.46 -7.53
C PHE A 339 25.38 12.95 -7.35
N MET A 340 26.27 12.29 -8.10
CA MET A 340 26.45 10.84 -8.10
C MET A 340 27.82 10.42 -7.55
N THR A 341 27.94 9.14 -7.16
CA THR A 341 29.26 8.54 -6.94
C THR A 341 30.06 8.48 -8.26
N PRO A 342 31.41 8.44 -8.22
CA PRO A 342 32.23 8.40 -9.44
C PRO A 342 31.95 7.21 -10.38
N GLU A 343 31.45 6.11 -9.83
CA GLU A 343 31.01 4.95 -10.61
C GLU A 343 29.67 5.22 -11.30
N SER A 344 28.69 5.74 -10.56
CA SER A 344 27.37 6.06 -11.08
C SER A 344 27.39 7.21 -12.08
N ALA A 345 28.22 8.22 -11.88
CA ALA A 345 28.46 9.29 -12.84
C ALA A 345 28.95 8.74 -14.20
N ARG A 346 29.91 7.80 -14.18
CA ARG A 346 30.39 7.14 -15.41
C ARG A 346 29.32 6.28 -16.07
N LYS A 347 28.45 5.64 -15.29
CA LYS A 347 27.29 4.89 -15.80
C LYS A 347 26.28 5.82 -16.45
N GLN A 348 25.99 6.98 -15.84
CA GLN A 348 25.02 7.96 -16.35
C GLN A 348 25.46 8.57 -17.68
N VAL A 349 26.75 8.93 -17.81
CA VAL A 349 27.30 9.48 -19.07
C VAL A 349 27.13 8.50 -20.24
N LYS A 350 27.20 7.18 -19.97
CA LYS A 350 26.95 6.14 -20.99
C LYS A 350 25.45 5.90 -21.22
N ALA A 351 24.63 6.01 -20.18
CA ALA A 351 23.20 5.71 -20.24
C ALA A 351 22.38 6.85 -20.87
N LEU A 352 22.79 8.11 -20.71
CA LEU A 352 22.04 9.27 -21.20
C LEU A 352 21.85 9.27 -22.73
N PRO A 353 22.87 9.08 -23.58
CA PRO A 353 22.67 9.04 -25.03
C PRO A 353 21.69 7.94 -25.46
N GLN A 354 21.81 6.76 -24.84
CA GLN A 354 20.91 5.64 -25.12
C GLN A 354 19.48 5.96 -24.70
N PHE A 355 19.27 6.60 -23.54
CA PHE A 355 17.95 7.04 -23.09
C PHE A 355 17.34 8.08 -24.04
N LEU A 356 18.13 9.03 -24.51
CA LEU A 356 17.68 10.05 -25.48
C LEU A 356 17.28 9.42 -26.82
N GLU A 357 17.99 8.37 -27.26
CA GLU A 357 17.69 7.64 -28.50
C GLU A 357 16.47 6.71 -28.37
N THR A 358 16.36 5.95 -27.27
CA THR A 358 15.25 5.01 -27.05
C THR A 358 13.97 5.70 -26.58
N GLY A 359 14.07 6.90 -26.01
CA GLY A 359 12.97 7.67 -25.46
C GLY A 359 12.46 7.19 -24.10
N VAL A 360 13.00 6.10 -23.55
CA VAL A 360 12.57 5.50 -22.27
C VAL A 360 13.76 4.98 -21.48
N ILE A 361 13.76 5.22 -20.17
CA ILE A 361 14.65 4.60 -19.19
C ILE A 361 13.79 3.90 -18.15
N ASP A 362 14.10 2.66 -17.81
CA ASP A 362 13.31 1.86 -16.89
C ASP A 362 14.21 1.07 -15.95
N GLY A 363 14.03 1.28 -14.65
CA GLY A 363 14.70 0.54 -13.59
C GLY A 363 16.21 0.74 -13.47
N VAL A 364 16.80 1.76 -14.13
CA VAL A 364 18.26 1.93 -14.08
C VAL A 364 18.66 2.51 -12.73
N GLU A 365 19.51 1.76 -12.02
CA GLU A 365 19.96 2.15 -10.67
C GLU A 365 21.21 3.03 -10.73
N PHE A 366 21.23 4.10 -9.91
CA PHE A 366 22.37 4.96 -9.67
C PHE A 366 22.55 5.20 -8.17
N SER A 367 23.79 5.39 -7.74
CA SER A 367 24.12 5.92 -6.43
C SER A 367 24.25 7.44 -6.49
N LEU A 368 23.37 8.12 -5.77
CA LEU A 368 23.44 9.56 -5.53
C LEU A 368 24.11 9.87 -4.19
N LEU A 369 24.64 11.08 -4.09
CA LEU A 369 25.19 11.65 -2.87
C LEU A 369 24.30 12.82 -2.44
N ASP A 370 23.86 12.78 -1.19
CA ASP A 370 23.15 13.91 -0.59
C ASP A 370 24.11 15.09 -0.31
N LYS A 371 23.59 16.19 0.24
CA LYS A 371 24.40 17.35 0.61
C LYS A 371 25.41 17.09 1.74
N GLY A 372 25.15 16.08 2.58
CA GLY A 372 26.05 15.63 3.65
C GLY A 372 27.14 14.67 3.19
N GLY A 373 27.04 14.14 1.97
CA GLY A 373 27.92 13.11 1.42
C GLY A 373 27.48 11.68 1.73
N GLU A 374 26.28 11.46 2.26
CA GLU A 374 25.71 10.12 2.44
C GLU A 374 25.29 9.55 1.08
N GLU A 375 25.65 8.29 0.83
CA GLU A 375 25.30 7.58 -0.38
C GLU A 375 23.89 6.98 -0.31
N MET A 376 23.11 7.19 -1.36
CA MET A 376 21.78 6.63 -1.52
C MET A 376 21.58 6.02 -2.91
N ILE A 377 20.93 4.86 -2.96
CA ILE A 377 20.66 4.15 -4.21
C ILE A 377 19.27 4.54 -4.70
N VAL A 378 19.21 5.06 -5.93
CA VAL A 378 17.96 5.41 -6.61
C VAL A 378 17.74 4.56 -7.85
N SER A 379 16.49 4.14 -8.06
CA SER A 379 16.03 3.57 -9.33
C SER A 379 15.37 4.67 -10.16
N VAL A 380 15.79 4.82 -11.41
CA VAL A 380 15.32 5.87 -12.32
C VAL A 380 14.43 5.28 -13.40
N VAL A 381 13.20 5.80 -13.48
CA VAL A 381 12.23 5.49 -14.54
C VAL A 381 11.81 6.79 -15.18
N GLY A 382 11.82 6.87 -16.51
CA GLY A 382 11.51 8.11 -17.19
C GLY A 382 11.31 7.98 -18.69
N ARG A 383 10.85 9.08 -19.28
CA ARG A 383 10.62 9.21 -20.71
C ARG A 383 11.15 10.53 -21.25
N VAL A 384 11.47 10.56 -22.53
CA VAL A 384 11.74 11.80 -23.25
C VAL A 384 10.43 12.53 -23.54
N GLY A 385 10.39 13.82 -23.21
CA GLY A 385 9.36 14.76 -23.62
C GLY A 385 9.79 15.48 -24.91
N THR A 386 8.90 15.47 -25.90
CA THR A 386 9.10 16.16 -27.18
C THR A 386 8.18 17.36 -27.31
N ASP A 387 8.54 18.29 -28.20
CA ASP A 387 7.63 19.36 -28.61
C ASP A 387 6.57 18.87 -29.63
N GLY A 388 5.73 19.79 -30.11
CA GLY A 388 4.69 19.50 -31.10
C GLY A 388 5.22 19.16 -32.50
N GLN A 389 6.53 19.27 -32.74
CA GLN A 389 7.21 18.90 -33.99
C GLN A 389 8.00 17.59 -33.85
N GLY A 390 7.99 16.97 -32.67
CA GLY A 390 8.71 15.72 -32.39
C GLY A 390 10.19 15.90 -32.04
N CYS A 391 10.66 17.13 -31.83
CA CYS A 391 12.02 17.40 -31.37
C CYS A 391 12.12 17.25 -29.85
N PHE A 392 13.29 16.79 -29.38
CA PHE A 392 13.59 16.68 -27.95
C PHE A 392 13.39 18.03 -27.25
N LYS A 393 12.66 18.02 -26.15
CA LYS A 393 12.51 19.20 -25.27
C LYS A 393 13.22 19.00 -23.95
N GLN A 394 12.90 17.90 -23.26
CA GLN A 394 13.45 17.57 -21.94
C GLN A 394 13.16 16.12 -21.58
N THR A 395 13.82 15.58 -20.57
CA THR A 395 13.48 14.28 -19.98
C THR A 395 12.46 14.44 -18.85
N HIS A 396 11.70 13.40 -18.55
CA HIS A 396 10.75 13.34 -17.43
C HIS A 396 11.05 12.07 -16.65
N CYS A 397 11.77 12.19 -15.52
CA CYS A 397 12.22 11.04 -14.74
C CYS A 397 11.72 11.11 -13.30
N ILE A 398 11.30 9.95 -12.80
CA ILE A 398 10.99 9.72 -11.40
C ILE A 398 12.14 8.91 -10.80
N LEU A 399 12.59 9.33 -9.63
CA LEU A 399 13.62 8.67 -8.85
C LEU A 399 12.97 8.04 -7.62
N HIS A 400 13.19 6.74 -7.44
CA HIS A 400 12.73 6.01 -6.27
C HIS A 400 13.93 5.65 -5.40
N ASN A 401 13.97 6.14 -4.16
CA ASN A 401 14.99 5.74 -3.20
C ASN A 401 14.76 4.29 -2.78
N ILE A 402 15.68 3.40 -3.16
CA ILE A 402 15.64 1.97 -2.86
C ILE A 402 16.72 1.54 -1.86
N THR A 403 17.38 2.51 -1.21
CA THR A 403 18.50 2.24 -0.28
C THR A 403 18.09 1.30 0.84
N GLU A 404 16.98 1.60 1.52
CA GLU A 404 16.48 0.76 2.62
C GLU A 404 16.06 -0.63 2.14
N ARG A 405 15.43 -0.71 0.97
CA ARG A 405 15.06 -1.97 0.33
C ARG A 405 16.30 -2.82 0.03
N LYS A 406 17.35 -2.26 -0.59
CA LYS A 406 18.61 -2.96 -0.88
C LYS A 406 19.33 -3.39 0.39
N ARG A 407 19.39 -2.53 1.42
CA ARG A 407 19.95 -2.88 2.74
C ARG A 407 19.17 -4.04 3.37
N THR A 408 17.85 -4.05 3.23
CA THR A 408 16.98 -5.11 3.73
C THR A 408 17.15 -6.41 2.94
N GLU A 409 17.22 -6.35 1.61
CA GLU A 409 17.46 -7.51 0.74
C GLU A 409 18.82 -8.16 1.05
N GLN A 410 19.90 -7.37 1.15
CA GLN A 410 21.21 -7.87 1.58
C GLN A 410 21.18 -8.50 2.98
N LYS A 411 20.43 -7.89 3.90
CA LYS A 411 20.31 -8.41 5.27
C LYS A 411 19.49 -9.71 5.32
N ILE A 412 18.45 -9.82 4.50
CA ILE A 412 17.69 -11.06 4.32
C ILE A 412 18.58 -12.15 3.74
N GLU A 413 19.39 -11.83 2.72
CA GLU A 413 20.34 -12.77 2.12
C GLU A 413 21.39 -13.25 3.13
N GLN A 414 21.95 -12.33 3.92
CA GLN A 414 22.85 -12.68 5.02
C GLN A 414 22.17 -13.57 6.07
N LEU A 415 20.94 -13.26 6.49
CA LEU A 415 20.20 -14.07 7.48
C LEU A 415 19.76 -15.44 6.92
N ALA A 416 19.51 -15.53 5.62
CA ALA A 416 19.11 -16.77 4.96
C ALA A 416 20.26 -17.78 4.90
N TYR A 417 21.50 -17.32 4.75
CA TYR A 417 22.65 -18.19 4.47
C TYR A 417 23.76 -18.18 5.54
N TYR A 418 23.80 -17.20 6.44
CA TYR A 418 24.84 -17.06 7.45
C TYR A 418 24.24 -16.99 8.87
N ASP A 419 25.02 -17.44 9.85
CA ASP A 419 24.73 -17.33 11.27
C ASP A 419 24.92 -15.88 11.73
N GLY A 420 23.90 -15.31 12.37
CA GLY A 420 23.87 -13.89 12.73
C GLY A 420 24.89 -13.48 13.81
N LEU A 421 25.49 -14.44 14.52
CA LEU A 421 26.48 -14.15 15.55
C LEU A 421 27.91 -14.35 15.07
N THR A 422 28.19 -15.48 14.40
CA THR A 422 29.55 -15.88 14.01
C THR A 422 29.89 -15.56 12.57
N GLU A 423 28.93 -15.12 11.75
CA GLU A 423 29.07 -14.89 10.30
C GLU A 423 29.53 -16.13 9.52
N LEU A 424 29.49 -17.32 10.13
CA LEU A 424 29.73 -18.59 9.44
C LEU A 424 28.49 -18.97 8.62
N PRO A 425 28.64 -19.76 7.54
CA PRO A 425 27.53 -20.47 6.93
C PRO A 425 26.59 -21.10 7.95
N ASN A 426 25.29 -20.88 7.79
CA ASN A 426 24.27 -21.51 8.61
C ASN A 426 23.90 -22.90 8.05
N ARG A 427 22.92 -23.56 8.68
CA ARG A 427 22.45 -24.88 8.25
C ARG A 427 22.00 -24.93 6.78
N ALA A 428 21.37 -23.88 6.26
CA ALA A 428 20.90 -23.86 4.87
C ALA A 428 22.05 -23.80 3.88
N LEU A 429 23.01 -22.89 4.08
CA LEU A 429 24.19 -22.78 3.22
C LEU A 429 25.12 -23.98 3.32
N LEU A 430 25.24 -24.59 4.51
CA LEU A 430 26.00 -25.83 4.70
C LEU A 430 25.42 -26.96 3.84
N ARG A 431 24.10 -27.18 3.86
CA ARG A 431 23.46 -28.25 3.07
C ARG A 431 23.67 -28.03 1.58
N ASP A 432 23.46 -26.81 1.09
CA ASP A 432 23.71 -26.49 -0.32
C ASP A 432 25.16 -26.80 -0.73
N ARG A 433 26.14 -26.35 0.06
CA ARG A 433 27.56 -26.64 -0.20
C ARG A 433 27.87 -28.13 -0.12
N LEU A 434 27.33 -28.84 0.86
CA LEU A 434 27.55 -30.26 1.03
C LEU A 434 26.98 -31.05 -0.15
N HIS A 435 25.78 -30.71 -0.61
CA HIS A 435 25.18 -31.30 -1.80
C HIS A 435 26.07 -31.10 -3.05
N GLN A 436 26.60 -29.90 -3.26
CA GLN A 436 27.52 -29.61 -4.37
C GLN A 436 28.84 -30.39 -4.24
N VAL A 437 29.42 -30.42 -3.04
CA VAL A 437 30.68 -31.10 -2.75
C VAL A 437 30.55 -32.62 -2.93
N LEU A 438 29.46 -33.23 -2.46
CA LEU A 438 29.20 -34.67 -2.63
C LEU A 438 28.98 -35.02 -4.11
N ALA A 439 28.25 -34.18 -4.85
CA ALA A 439 28.06 -34.37 -6.29
C ALA A 439 29.39 -34.26 -7.07
N GLN A 440 30.30 -33.39 -6.65
CA GLN A 440 31.65 -33.28 -7.21
C GLN A 440 32.50 -34.49 -6.82
N ALA A 441 32.50 -34.88 -5.55
CA ALA A 441 33.25 -36.02 -5.02
C ALA A 441 32.85 -37.34 -5.69
N LYS A 442 31.57 -37.53 -5.96
CA LYS A 442 31.03 -38.66 -6.73
C LYS A 442 31.58 -38.71 -8.16
N ARG A 443 31.73 -37.56 -8.82
CA ARG A 443 32.30 -37.45 -10.17
C ARG A 443 33.81 -37.71 -10.19
N ASP A 444 34.52 -37.19 -9.20
CA ASP A 444 35.99 -37.25 -9.13
C ASP A 444 36.53 -38.49 -8.40
N ALA A 445 35.64 -39.37 -7.90
CA ALA A 445 35.97 -40.50 -7.04
C ALA A 445 36.86 -40.11 -5.84
N SER A 446 36.58 -38.95 -5.25
CA SER A 446 37.30 -38.43 -4.07
C SER A 446 36.49 -38.60 -2.79
N GLN A 447 37.18 -38.55 -1.64
CA GLN A 447 36.54 -38.63 -0.34
C GLN A 447 36.28 -37.24 0.25
N VAL A 448 35.23 -37.15 1.05
CA VAL A 448 34.84 -35.94 1.81
C VAL A 448 34.70 -36.35 3.27
N ALA A 449 35.19 -35.53 4.20
CA ALA A 449 35.00 -35.77 5.63
C ALA A 449 34.14 -34.67 6.22
N ILE A 450 33.19 -35.08 7.06
CA ILE A 450 32.38 -34.20 7.88
C ILE A 450 32.86 -34.36 9.32
N LEU A 451 33.31 -33.27 9.91
CA LEU A 451 33.67 -33.18 11.32
C LEU A 451 32.56 -32.40 12.02
N PHE A 452 31.79 -33.08 12.87
CA PHE A 452 30.78 -32.48 13.72
C PHE A 452 31.40 -32.18 15.08
N LEU A 453 31.33 -30.93 15.52
CA LEU A 453 32.01 -30.43 16.70
C LEU A 453 31.02 -29.83 17.67
N ASP A 454 31.20 -30.13 18.94
CA ASP A 454 30.47 -29.53 20.05
C ASP A 454 31.46 -29.01 21.11
N LEU A 455 31.20 -27.83 21.67
CA LEU A 455 32.06 -27.24 22.71
C LEU A 455 31.76 -27.84 24.08
N ASP A 456 32.78 -28.46 24.67
CA ASP A 456 32.62 -29.12 25.96
C ASP A 456 32.30 -28.10 27.06
N ARG A 457 31.23 -28.37 27.82
CA ARG A 457 30.79 -27.56 28.97
C ARG A 457 30.44 -26.11 28.63
N PHE A 458 30.08 -25.79 27.38
CA PHE A 458 29.66 -24.44 26.99
C PHE A 458 28.48 -23.91 27.83
N LYS A 459 27.53 -24.77 28.18
CA LYS A 459 26.43 -24.42 29.09
C LYS A 459 26.92 -23.89 30.44
N GLN A 460 27.96 -24.51 31.02
CA GLN A 460 28.55 -24.06 32.29
C GLN A 460 29.18 -22.66 32.14
N VAL A 461 29.77 -22.36 30.98
CA VAL A 461 30.30 -21.02 30.69
C VAL A 461 29.16 -19.99 30.67
N ASN A 462 28.05 -20.28 29.99
CA ASN A 462 26.88 -19.42 29.99
C ASN A 462 26.27 -19.23 31.39
N ASP A 463 26.15 -20.31 32.15
CA ASP A 463 25.55 -20.28 33.49
C ASP A 463 26.44 -19.52 34.50
N THR A 464 27.76 -19.57 34.34
CA THR A 464 28.72 -18.94 35.27
C THR A 464 29.08 -17.51 34.89
N GLN A 465 29.21 -17.21 33.58
CA GLN A 465 29.76 -15.94 33.06
C GLN A 465 28.73 -15.11 32.28
N GLY A 466 27.54 -15.67 32.03
CA GLY A 466 26.46 -15.02 31.28
C GLY A 466 26.56 -15.18 29.77
N HIS A 467 25.41 -15.05 29.10
CA HIS A 467 25.27 -15.26 27.66
C HIS A 467 26.16 -14.35 26.80
N ALA A 468 26.43 -13.11 27.22
CA ALA A 468 27.29 -12.19 26.46
C ALA A 468 28.74 -12.71 26.34
N VAL A 469 29.26 -13.37 27.39
CA VAL A 469 30.59 -13.98 27.38
C VAL A 469 30.60 -15.25 26.53
N GLY A 470 29.52 -16.05 26.59
CA GLY A 470 29.34 -17.20 25.71
C GLY A 470 29.29 -16.82 24.23
N ASP A 471 28.61 -15.71 23.90
CA ASP A 471 28.53 -15.21 22.52
C ASP A 471 29.90 -14.80 21.97
N GLU A 472 30.72 -14.11 22.78
CA GLU A 472 32.09 -13.77 22.39
C GLU A 472 32.99 -15.02 22.29
N LEU A 473 32.82 -16.00 23.18
CA LEU A 473 33.50 -17.29 23.08
C LEU A 473 33.18 -17.98 21.74
N LEU A 474 31.92 -18.00 21.33
CA LEU A 474 31.49 -18.59 20.06
C LEU A 474 32.10 -17.89 18.84
N LYS A 475 32.22 -16.55 18.87
CA LYS A 475 32.93 -15.79 17.82
C LYS A 475 34.40 -16.17 17.74
N MET A 476 35.09 -16.24 18.88
CA MET A 476 36.50 -16.65 18.92
C MET A 476 36.70 -18.09 18.45
N VAL A 477 35.78 -19.01 18.79
CA VAL A 477 35.78 -20.39 18.29
C VAL A 477 35.62 -20.41 16.77
N ALA A 478 34.67 -19.65 16.23
CA ALA A 478 34.45 -19.55 14.79
C ALA A 478 35.71 -19.07 14.04
N ASP A 479 36.41 -18.08 14.59
CA ASP A 479 37.66 -17.55 14.02
C ASP A 479 38.79 -18.58 14.09
N ARG A 480 38.95 -19.28 15.22
CA ARG A 480 39.93 -20.37 15.35
C ARG A 480 39.66 -21.49 14.35
N LEU A 481 38.41 -21.91 14.19
CA LEU A 481 38.03 -22.94 13.22
C LEU A 481 38.32 -22.48 11.78
N ARG A 482 37.97 -21.23 11.42
CA ARG A 482 38.31 -20.64 10.11
C ARG A 482 39.82 -20.64 9.85
N SER A 483 40.63 -20.34 10.85
CA SER A 483 42.09 -20.34 10.72
C SER A 483 42.70 -21.75 10.58
N CYS A 484 41.97 -22.79 11.01
CA CYS A 484 42.44 -24.17 10.93
C CYS A 484 42.32 -24.75 9.52
N VAL A 485 41.29 -24.35 8.77
CA VAL A 485 40.90 -24.96 7.50
C VAL A 485 41.39 -24.19 6.28
N ARG A 486 41.31 -24.81 5.09
CA ARG A 486 41.69 -24.17 3.82
C ARG A 486 40.49 -23.42 3.22
N SER A 487 40.73 -22.56 2.23
CA SER A 487 39.67 -21.82 1.52
C SER A 487 38.70 -22.73 0.74
N THR A 488 39.09 -23.97 0.44
CA THR A 488 38.24 -24.97 -0.21
C THR A 488 37.33 -25.71 0.77
N ASP A 489 37.67 -25.68 2.06
CA ASP A 489 36.91 -26.33 3.11
C ASP A 489 35.82 -25.38 3.61
N THR A 490 34.79 -25.93 4.26
CA THR A 490 33.70 -25.13 4.81
C THR A 490 33.61 -25.32 6.31
N VAL A 491 33.56 -24.22 7.06
CA VAL A 491 33.14 -24.20 8.47
C VAL A 491 31.75 -23.61 8.53
N ALA A 492 30.85 -24.25 9.26
CA ALA A 492 29.48 -23.82 9.46
C ALA A 492 29.11 -23.90 10.94
N ARG A 493 28.11 -23.12 11.37
CA ARG A 493 27.51 -23.23 12.69
C ARG A 493 26.05 -23.64 12.53
N LEU A 494 25.65 -24.72 13.19
CA LEU A 494 24.29 -25.26 13.08
C LEU A 494 23.33 -24.64 14.08
N GLY A 495 23.85 -24.20 15.22
CA GLY A 495 23.12 -23.57 16.32
C GLY A 495 23.80 -23.87 17.65
N GLY A 496 23.53 -23.08 18.70
CA GLY A 496 24.14 -23.31 20.02
C GLY A 496 25.67 -23.33 19.96
N ASP A 497 26.25 -24.39 20.50
CA ASP A 497 27.67 -24.73 20.54
C ASP A 497 28.13 -25.70 19.43
N GLU A 498 27.27 -25.98 18.46
CA GLU A 498 27.53 -26.96 17.40
C GLU A 498 28.11 -26.34 16.13
N PHE A 499 29.26 -26.84 15.70
CA PHE A 499 29.95 -26.46 14.47
C PHE A 499 30.17 -27.67 13.57
N VAL A 500 30.17 -27.44 12.26
CA VAL A 500 30.49 -28.47 11.27
C VAL A 500 31.63 -27.99 10.39
N VAL A 501 32.63 -28.85 10.20
CA VAL A 501 33.73 -28.64 9.27
C VAL A 501 33.64 -29.69 8.16
N VAL A 502 33.57 -29.24 6.91
CA VAL A 502 33.56 -30.09 5.72
C VAL A 502 34.93 -29.99 5.05
N LEU A 503 35.64 -31.10 5.00
CA LEU A 503 36.94 -31.23 4.36
C LEU A 503 36.78 -31.88 3.00
N THR A 504 37.28 -31.21 1.96
CA THR A 504 37.15 -31.64 0.56
C THR A 504 38.43 -32.27 0.02
N SER A 505 38.31 -33.08 -1.04
CA SER A 505 39.44 -33.66 -1.79
C SER A 505 40.42 -34.44 -0.92
N ILE A 506 39.91 -35.27 -0.01
CA ILE A 506 40.74 -36.08 0.87
C ILE A 506 41.30 -37.27 0.08
N THR A 507 42.61 -37.48 0.21
CA THR A 507 43.31 -38.62 -0.40
C THR A 507 43.80 -39.62 0.62
N LYS A 508 44.01 -39.22 1.88
CA LYS A 508 44.45 -40.09 2.98
C LYS A 508 43.67 -39.79 4.25
N MET A 509 43.25 -40.84 4.95
CA MET A 509 42.57 -40.74 6.25
C MET A 509 43.42 -40.02 7.33
N HIS A 510 44.74 -40.07 7.19
CA HIS A 510 45.67 -39.32 8.03
C HIS A 510 45.44 -37.79 7.98
N ASP A 511 45.01 -37.25 6.83
CA ASP A 511 44.79 -35.81 6.67
C ASP A 511 43.60 -35.34 7.52
N VAL A 512 42.55 -36.16 7.60
CA VAL A 512 41.37 -35.92 8.44
C VAL A 512 41.75 -35.97 9.92
N THR A 513 42.54 -36.98 10.29
CA THR A 513 43.02 -37.17 11.67
C THR A 513 43.89 -36.01 12.13
N ALA A 514 44.81 -35.57 11.27
CA ALA A 514 45.68 -34.43 11.55
C ALA A 514 44.87 -33.13 11.69
N MET A 515 43.83 -32.93 10.87
CA MET A 515 42.96 -31.77 10.98
C MET A 515 42.12 -31.79 12.26
N ALA A 516 41.51 -32.92 12.62
CA ALA A 516 40.73 -33.04 13.85
C ALA A 516 41.59 -32.73 15.08
N ARG A 517 42.82 -33.27 15.13
CA ARG A 517 43.77 -32.96 16.21
C ARG A 517 44.18 -31.49 16.24
N LYS A 518 44.48 -30.90 15.07
CA LYS A 518 44.80 -29.46 14.96
C LYS A 518 43.67 -28.59 15.52
N ILE A 519 42.41 -28.92 15.21
CA ILE A 519 41.24 -28.20 15.72
C ILE A 519 41.17 -28.32 17.25
N LEU A 520 41.28 -29.53 17.80
CA LEU A 520 41.25 -29.73 19.26
C LEU A 520 42.37 -28.98 19.99
N ASP A 521 43.59 -29.04 19.47
CA ASP A 521 44.76 -28.34 20.03
C ASP A 521 44.56 -26.81 20.03
N GLU A 522 43.93 -26.26 18.97
CA GLU A 522 43.65 -24.83 18.86
C GLU A 522 42.52 -24.41 19.83
N LEU A 523 41.52 -25.27 20.07
CA LEU A 523 40.44 -25.01 21.02
C LEU A 523 40.90 -25.09 22.47
N CYS A 524 41.84 -25.99 22.80
CA CYS A 524 42.41 -26.12 24.14
C CYS A 524 43.20 -24.89 24.60
N ARG A 525 43.59 -23.99 23.68
CA ARG A 525 44.26 -22.73 24.06
C ARG A 525 43.30 -21.84 24.85
N PRO A 526 43.74 -21.16 25.92
CA PRO A 526 42.88 -20.28 26.70
C PRO A 526 42.26 -19.18 25.84
N PHE A 527 41.00 -18.86 26.10
CA PHE A 527 40.26 -17.75 25.47
C PHE A 527 40.33 -16.54 26.40
N SER A 528 41.04 -15.50 25.97
CA SER A 528 41.17 -14.25 26.74
C SER A 528 39.96 -13.34 26.46
N LEU A 529 39.01 -13.31 27.39
CA LEU A 529 37.75 -12.57 27.29
C LEU A 529 37.64 -11.55 28.44
N ILE A 530 37.66 -10.25 28.13
CA ILE A 530 37.38 -9.14 29.09
C ILE A 530 38.04 -9.35 30.48
N GLY A 531 39.32 -9.70 30.50
CA GLY A 531 40.08 -9.87 31.75
C GLY A 531 39.95 -11.23 32.47
N VAL A 532 39.23 -12.20 31.88
CA VAL A 532 39.12 -13.59 32.37
C VAL A 532 39.68 -14.55 31.32
N GLU A 533 40.43 -15.56 31.74
CA GLU A 533 40.85 -16.66 30.87
C GLU A 533 39.89 -17.84 31.01
N ILE A 534 39.27 -18.22 29.90
CA ILE A 534 38.36 -19.37 29.83
C ILE A 534 39.09 -20.53 29.16
N HIS A 535 39.06 -21.70 29.78
CA HIS A 535 39.54 -22.95 29.21
C HIS A 535 38.34 -23.74 28.72
N SER A 536 38.31 -24.03 27.41
CA SER A 536 37.29 -24.86 26.78
C SER A 536 37.99 -25.92 25.92
N SER A 537 37.31 -27.03 25.70
CA SER A 537 37.70 -28.04 24.72
C SER A 537 36.54 -28.30 23.76
N GLY A 538 36.73 -29.20 22.80
CA GLY A 538 35.65 -29.67 21.93
C GLY A 538 35.65 -31.19 21.82
N SER A 539 34.48 -31.75 21.54
CA SER A 539 34.31 -33.15 21.17
C SER A 539 33.98 -33.22 19.68
N ILE A 540 34.71 -34.03 18.91
CA ILE A 540 34.57 -34.08 17.44
C ILE A 540 34.15 -35.49 16.99
N GLY A 541 33.09 -35.57 16.21
CA GLY A 541 32.70 -36.77 15.48
C GLY A 541 33.03 -36.66 14.00
N VAL A 542 33.52 -37.75 13.41
CA VAL A 542 33.98 -37.75 12.02
C VAL A 542 33.22 -38.79 11.21
N ALA A 543 32.61 -38.38 10.09
CA ALA A 543 32.03 -39.28 9.09
C ALA A 543 32.67 -39.04 7.72
N LEU A 544 32.87 -40.11 6.96
CA LEU A 544 33.55 -40.12 5.66
C LEU A 544 32.60 -40.53 4.53
N TYR A 545 32.51 -39.70 3.49
CA TYR A 545 31.92 -40.10 2.23
C TYR A 545 32.92 -40.88 1.37
N PRO A 546 32.52 -41.99 0.73
CA PRO A 546 31.18 -42.61 0.75
C PRO A 546 31.00 -43.72 1.82
N SER A 547 32.02 -44.04 2.62
CA SER A 547 31.99 -45.23 3.50
C SER A 547 30.93 -45.17 4.60
N ASP A 548 30.66 -43.97 5.11
CA ASP A 548 29.82 -43.72 6.28
C ASP A 548 28.50 -43.07 5.86
N GLY A 549 28.19 -43.02 4.56
CA GLY A 549 26.98 -42.44 4.00
C GLY A 549 27.19 -41.87 2.60
N GLU A 550 26.16 -41.98 1.75
CA GLU A 550 26.19 -41.44 0.37
C GLU A 550 25.43 -40.11 0.21
N ASP A 551 24.66 -39.71 1.22
CA ASP A 551 23.87 -38.49 1.23
C ASP A 551 24.20 -37.60 2.44
N GLU A 552 23.87 -36.32 2.32
CA GLU A 552 24.13 -35.29 3.31
C GLU A 552 23.52 -35.58 4.70
N GLU A 553 22.32 -36.16 4.75
CA GLU A 553 21.58 -36.37 5.98
C GLU A 553 22.17 -37.53 6.77
N THR A 554 22.48 -38.63 6.09
CA THR A 554 23.17 -39.79 6.67
C THR A 554 24.55 -39.41 7.20
N LEU A 555 25.36 -38.66 6.43
CA LEU A 555 26.70 -38.28 6.85
C LEU A 555 26.69 -37.32 8.06
N LEU A 556 25.80 -36.32 8.08
CA LEU A 556 25.66 -35.42 9.22
C LEU A 556 25.21 -36.18 10.47
N LYS A 557 24.23 -37.09 10.34
CA LYS A 557 23.76 -37.92 11.45
C LYS A 557 24.85 -38.84 12.00
N ASN A 558 25.63 -39.45 11.12
CA ASN A 558 26.70 -40.37 11.51
C ASN A 558 27.88 -39.61 12.16
N ALA A 559 28.20 -38.41 11.67
CA ALA A 559 29.19 -37.54 12.32
C ALA A 559 28.72 -37.08 13.70
N ASP A 560 27.45 -36.71 13.86
CA ASP A 560 26.85 -36.37 15.15
C ASP A 560 26.90 -37.56 16.14
N THR A 561 26.55 -38.76 15.68
CA THR A 561 26.64 -39.99 16.50
C THR A 561 28.07 -40.24 17.01
N ALA A 562 29.07 -40.04 16.15
CA ALA A 562 30.47 -40.15 16.54
C ALA A 562 30.91 -39.06 17.52
N MET A 563 30.34 -37.86 17.43
CA MET A 563 30.63 -36.74 18.34
C MET A 563 30.10 -37.03 19.74
N TYR A 564 28.90 -37.61 19.86
CA TYR A 564 28.41 -38.10 21.15
C TYR A 564 29.30 -39.20 21.74
N ALA A 565 29.77 -40.14 20.91
CA ALA A 565 30.73 -41.14 21.36
C ALA A 565 32.02 -40.48 21.86
N ALA A 566 32.50 -39.40 21.23
CA ALA A 566 33.66 -38.65 21.70
C ALA A 566 33.41 -38.02 23.09
N LYS A 567 32.20 -37.51 23.35
CA LYS A 567 31.81 -37.00 24.68
C LYS A 567 31.85 -38.07 25.76
N ASP A 568 31.29 -39.25 25.47
CA ASP A 568 31.27 -40.37 26.43
C ASP A 568 32.68 -40.90 26.75
N HIS A 569 33.60 -40.87 25.77
CA HIS A 569 34.99 -41.32 25.93
C HIS A 569 35.91 -40.27 26.59
N GLY A 570 35.35 -39.41 27.45
CA GLY A 570 36.12 -38.47 28.28
C GLY A 570 36.25 -37.04 27.72
N ARG A 571 35.48 -36.69 26.67
CA ARG A 571 35.51 -35.37 26.00
C ARG A 571 36.92 -35.00 25.48
N ASN A 572 37.09 -33.80 24.92
CA ASN A 572 38.36 -33.33 24.34
C ASN A 572 39.08 -34.35 23.42
N ASN A 573 38.30 -35.03 22.59
CA ASN A 573 38.82 -36.04 21.68
C ASN A 573 38.02 -36.05 20.37
N TYR A 574 38.46 -36.87 19.42
CA TYR A 574 37.70 -37.13 18.21
C TYR A 574 37.42 -38.63 18.05
N GLN A 575 36.28 -38.96 17.45
CA GLN A 575 35.91 -40.33 17.12
C GLN A 575 35.48 -40.43 15.66
N PHE A 576 35.89 -41.49 14.98
CA PHE A 576 35.36 -41.85 13.67
C PHE A 576 34.07 -42.62 13.86
N PHE A 577 33.10 -42.36 12.98
CA PHE A 577 31.89 -43.15 12.91
C PHE A 577 32.23 -44.62 12.65
N SER A 578 31.55 -45.50 13.38
CA SER A 578 31.52 -46.92 13.11
C SER A 578 30.11 -47.45 13.31
N GLU A 579 29.71 -48.48 12.56
CA GLU A 579 28.38 -49.08 12.72
C GLU A 579 28.13 -49.62 14.14
N GLU A 580 29.19 -50.02 14.86
CA GLU A 580 29.10 -50.43 16.27
C GLU A 580 28.70 -49.27 17.20
N MET A 581 29.16 -48.04 16.93
CA MET A 581 28.74 -46.85 17.68
C MET A 581 27.26 -46.53 17.48
N ASN A 582 26.77 -46.62 16.24
CA ASN A 582 25.34 -46.44 15.96
C ASN A 582 24.49 -47.50 16.68
N ARG A 583 24.94 -48.77 16.68
CA ARG A 583 24.27 -49.83 17.44
C ARG A 583 24.23 -49.52 18.94
N LYS A 584 25.35 -49.11 19.53
CA LYS A 584 25.42 -48.72 20.96
C LYS A 584 24.53 -47.52 21.29
N ALA A 585 24.44 -46.53 20.41
CA ALA A 585 23.57 -45.37 20.60
C ALA A 585 22.08 -45.78 20.59
N VAL A 586 21.69 -46.65 19.66
CA VAL A 586 20.32 -47.20 19.61
C VAL A 586 20.03 -48.09 20.82
N GLU A 587 20.96 -48.95 21.22
CA GLU A 587 20.86 -49.79 22.43
C GLU A 587 20.72 -48.95 23.69
N ARG A 588 21.47 -47.84 23.82
CA ARG A 588 21.40 -46.91 24.95
C ARG A 588 20.03 -46.24 25.03
N LEU A 589 19.51 -45.76 23.91
CA LEU A 589 18.20 -45.10 23.86
C LEU A 589 17.06 -46.08 24.15
N ALA A 590 17.17 -47.32 23.66
CA ALA A 590 16.26 -48.40 24.03
C ALA A 590 16.34 -48.71 25.54
N MET A 591 17.55 -48.78 26.10
CA MET A 591 17.78 -49.04 27.53
C MET A 591 17.19 -47.94 28.42
N GLU A 592 17.26 -46.67 27.99
CA GLU A 592 16.67 -45.55 28.72
C GLU A 592 15.14 -45.67 28.76
N ASN A 593 14.52 -46.03 27.63
CA ASN A 593 13.08 -46.28 27.56
C ASN A 593 12.68 -47.46 28.47
N TYR A 594 13.41 -48.57 28.42
CA TYR A 594 13.15 -49.73 29.28
C TYR A 594 13.31 -49.38 30.77
N LEU A 595 14.30 -48.56 31.13
CA LEU A 595 14.50 -48.15 32.53
C LEU A 595 13.37 -47.26 33.04
N ARG A 596 12.80 -46.41 32.17
CA ARG A 596 11.63 -45.60 32.51
C ARG A 596 10.40 -46.48 32.78
N GLU A 597 10.17 -47.49 31.93
CA GLU A 597 9.09 -48.46 32.12
C GLU A 597 9.32 -49.36 33.35
N ALA A 598 10.57 -49.68 33.67
CA ALA A 598 10.93 -50.57 34.78
C ALA A 598 10.43 -50.09 36.15
N LEU A 599 10.37 -48.77 36.35
CA LEU A 599 9.84 -48.16 37.58
C LEU A 599 8.31 -48.30 37.69
N GLU A 600 7.59 -48.28 36.56
CA GLU A 600 6.12 -48.42 36.52
C GLU A 600 5.66 -49.89 36.53
N LEU A 601 6.50 -50.80 36.02
CA LEU A 601 6.18 -52.22 35.83
C LEU A 601 6.76 -53.15 36.92
N ASP A 602 7.14 -52.61 38.08
CA ASP A 602 7.70 -53.37 39.22
C ASP A 602 8.89 -54.28 38.85
N GLN A 603 9.74 -53.85 37.91
CA GLN A 603 10.90 -54.62 37.44
C GLN A 603 12.17 -54.38 38.28
N LEU A 604 12.11 -53.39 39.17
CA LEU A 604 13.17 -53.05 40.12
C LEU A 604 12.97 -53.83 41.43
N SER A 605 14.07 -54.26 42.03
CA SER A 605 14.07 -54.99 43.31
C SER A 605 15.30 -54.62 44.13
N LEU A 606 15.24 -54.83 45.44
CA LEU A 606 16.36 -54.60 46.35
C LEU A 606 16.92 -55.93 46.85
N HIS A 607 18.23 -56.06 46.74
CA HIS A 607 19.00 -57.07 47.46
C HIS A 607 19.69 -56.41 48.65
N TYR A 608 19.99 -57.18 49.68
CA TYR A 608 20.57 -56.68 50.92
C TYR A 608 21.87 -57.43 51.22
N GLN A 609 22.96 -56.70 51.42
CA GLN A 609 24.24 -57.28 51.79
C GLN A 609 24.56 -56.95 53.25
N PRO A 610 24.77 -57.95 54.13
CA PRO A 610 25.05 -57.72 55.53
C PRO A 610 26.43 -57.09 55.77
N GLN A 611 26.50 -56.20 56.75
CA GLN A 611 27.71 -55.58 57.28
C GLN A 611 28.00 -56.13 58.67
N LEU A 612 29.27 -56.48 58.94
CA LEU A 612 29.68 -57.13 60.19
C LEU A 612 30.72 -56.32 60.94
N ASP A 613 30.61 -56.32 62.27
CA ASP A 613 31.66 -55.84 63.16
C ASP A 613 32.82 -56.86 63.22
N LEU A 614 34.04 -56.40 62.93
CA LEU A 614 35.22 -57.26 62.85
C LEU A 614 35.70 -57.81 64.20
N GLU A 615 35.37 -57.12 65.30
CA GLU A 615 35.75 -57.48 66.66
C GLU A 615 34.76 -58.47 67.29
N THR A 616 33.46 -58.16 67.21
CA THR A 616 32.39 -58.94 67.85
C THR A 616 31.77 -60.00 66.94
N GLY A 617 31.95 -59.88 65.61
CA GLY A 617 31.38 -60.80 64.63
C GLY A 617 29.85 -60.73 64.55
N ARG A 618 29.26 -59.63 65.01
CA ARG A 618 27.81 -59.37 64.96
C ARG A 618 27.48 -58.50 63.76
N MET A 619 26.24 -58.62 63.27
CA MET A 619 25.72 -57.75 62.23
C MET A 619 25.53 -56.33 62.75
N THR A 620 26.13 -55.35 62.08
CA THR A 620 26.03 -53.91 62.41
C THR A 620 25.09 -53.16 61.48
N GLY A 621 24.80 -53.72 60.31
CA GLY A 621 23.94 -53.10 59.31
C GLY A 621 23.77 -53.99 58.09
N MET A 622 23.12 -53.45 57.07
CA MET A 622 23.06 -54.05 55.75
C MET A 622 22.94 -52.95 54.69
N GLU A 623 23.52 -53.18 53.53
CA GLU A 623 23.43 -52.26 52.39
C GLU A 623 22.34 -52.71 51.43
N ALA A 624 21.45 -51.79 51.06
CA ALA A 624 20.40 -51.99 50.07
C ALA A 624 20.95 -51.72 48.66
N LEU A 625 20.95 -52.76 47.84
CA LEU A 625 21.56 -52.77 46.52
C LEU A 625 20.48 -52.98 45.44
N LEU A 626 20.32 -51.98 44.58
CA LEU A 626 19.34 -51.99 43.50
C LEU A 626 19.64 -53.09 42.47
N ARG A 627 18.60 -53.79 42.03
CA ARG A 627 18.64 -54.82 40.98
C ARG A 627 17.51 -54.57 39.98
N TRP A 628 17.83 -54.72 38.71
CA TRP A 628 16.84 -54.62 37.64
C TRP A 628 16.67 -55.95 36.94
N ASN A 629 15.46 -56.51 37.01
CA ASN A 629 15.11 -57.76 36.36
C ASN A 629 14.21 -57.46 35.16
N HIS A 630 14.80 -57.40 33.97
CA HIS A 630 14.03 -57.21 32.74
C HIS A 630 13.46 -58.55 32.24
N PRO A 631 12.19 -58.61 31.81
CA PRO A 631 11.55 -59.86 31.36
C PRO A 631 12.33 -60.60 30.26
N ASP A 632 12.83 -59.87 29.26
CA ASP A 632 13.51 -60.46 28.10
C ASP A 632 15.04 -60.49 28.21
N LEU A 633 15.65 -59.55 28.94
CA LEU A 633 17.11 -59.38 29.02
C LEU A 633 17.70 -60.02 30.28
N GLY A 634 16.85 -60.50 31.20
CA GLY A 634 17.26 -61.03 32.48
C GLY A 634 17.72 -59.94 33.45
N MET A 635 18.63 -60.29 34.36
CA MET A 635 19.16 -59.36 35.36
C MET A 635 20.19 -58.41 34.73
N ILE A 636 19.86 -57.12 34.68
CA ILE A 636 20.74 -56.08 34.14
C ILE A 636 21.62 -55.54 35.28
N SER A 637 22.93 -55.46 35.01
CA SER A 637 23.92 -54.99 35.98
C SER A 637 23.71 -53.53 36.38
N PRO A 638 23.76 -53.18 37.68
CA PRO A 638 23.76 -51.79 38.16
C PRO A 638 24.81 -50.90 37.48
N ALA A 639 26.00 -51.45 37.20
CA ALA A 639 27.06 -50.73 36.50
C ALA A 639 26.68 -50.30 35.07
N THR A 640 25.64 -50.90 34.48
CA THR A 640 25.15 -50.57 33.13
C THR A 640 24.06 -49.50 33.19
N PHE A 641 23.09 -49.61 34.10
CA PHE A 641 21.91 -48.75 34.08
C PHE A 641 21.96 -47.57 35.06
N ILE A 642 22.78 -47.63 36.13
CA ILE A 642 22.90 -46.49 37.07
C ILE A 642 23.51 -45.26 36.39
N PRO A 643 24.62 -45.35 35.63
CA PRO A 643 25.16 -44.19 34.91
C PRO A 643 24.13 -43.59 33.93
N LEU A 644 23.39 -44.45 33.24
CA LEU A 644 22.31 -44.03 32.34
C LEU A 644 21.18 -43.32 33.09
N ALA A 645 20.79 -43.82 34.26
CA ALA A 645 19.80 -43.20 35.13
C ALA A 645 20.28 -41.83 35.62
N GLU A 646 21.56 -41.71 35.97
CA GLU A 646 22.17 -40.47 36.43
C GLU A 646 22.20 -39.43 35.34
N GLU A 647 22.51 -39.78 34.09
CA GLU A 647 22.57 -38.85 32.95
C GLU A 647 21.18 -38.42 32.47
N SER A 648 20.24 -39.36 32.37
CA SER A 648 18.83 -39.09 31.98
C SER A 648 18.02 -38.39 33.08
N GLY A 649 18.48 -38.46 34.34
CA GLY A 649 17.79 -37.91 35.50
C GLY A 649 16.77 -38.86 36.12
N LEU A 650 16.60 -40.06 35.54
CA LEU A 650 15.76 -41.12 36.11
C LEU A 650 16.28 -41.63 37.47
N ILE A 651 17.54 -41.36 37.83
CA ILE A 651 18.10 -41.74 39.13
C ILE A 651 17.35 -41.10 40.31
N VAL A 652 16.74 -39.92 40.12
CA VAL A 652 15.99 -39.23 41.18
C VAL A 652 14.73 -40.01 41.58
N PRO A 653 13.78 -40.30 40.66
CA PRO A 653 12.61 -41.10 41.00
C PRO A 653 12.95 -42.54 41.39
N ILE A 654 13.97 -43.16 40.76
CA ILE A 654 14.44 -44.49 41.15
C ILE A 654 14.97 -44.49 42.58
N GLY A 655 15.81 -43.52 42.93
CA GLY A 655 16.39 -43.46 44.26
C GLY A 655 15.38 -43.12 45.35
N GLU A 656 14.34 -42.34 45.05
CA GLU A 656 13.18 -42.17 45.96
C GLU A 656 12.46 -43.51 46.20
N TRP A 657 12.23 -44.29 45.14
CA TRP A 657 11.66 -45.63 45.25
C TRP A 657 12.56 -46.58 46.06
N VAL A 658 13.89 -46.51 45.88
CA VAL A 658 14.87 -47.30 46.65
C VAL A 658 14.79 -46.95 48.12
N LEU A 659 14.87 -45.66 48.47
CA LEU A 659 14.80 -45.18 49.87
C LEU A 659 13.51 -45.64 50.54
N ARG A 660 12.38 -45.46 49.86
CA ARG A 660 11.06 -45.86 50.36
C ARG A 660 10.95 -47.36 50.58
N SER A 661 11.45 -48.15 49.62
CA SER A 661 11.41 -49.61 49.67
C SER A 661 12.33 -50.16 50.76
N ALA A 662 13.55 -49.62 50.90
CA ALA A 662 14.49 -49.99 51.94
C ALA A 662 13.95 -49.67 53.34
N CYS A 663 13.39 -48.47 53.54
CA CYS A 663 12.82 -48.07 54.83
C CYS A 663 11.62 -48.92 55.22
N ARG A 664 10.70 -49.18 54.26
CA ARG A 664 9.54 -50.06 54.47
C ARG A 664 9.96 -51.48 54.83
N GLN A 665 10.97 -52.02 54.14
CA GLN A 665 11.46 -53.37 54.40
C GLN A 665 12.15 -53.48 55.76
N ALA A 666 12.97 -52.49 56.13
CA ALA A 666 13.59 -52.43 57.45
C ALA A 666 12.55 -52.39 58.57
N LYS A 667 11.50 -51.58 58.41
CA LYS A 667 10.39 -51.52 59.37
C LYS A 667 9.63 -52.86 59.45
N ALA A 668 9.35 -53.48 58.31
CA ALA A 668 8.71 -54.80 58.27
C ALA A 668 9.52 -55.88 59.01
N TRP A 669 10.85 -55.83 58.94
CA TRP A 669 11.69 -56.73 59.74
C TRP A 669 11.62 -56.44 61.24
N GLN A 670 11.64 -55.16 61.65
CA GLN A 670 11.47 -54.78 63.06
C GLN A 670 10.12 -55.25 63.62
N ASP A 671 9.04 -55.09 62.86
CA ASP A 671 7.69 -55.49 63.26
C ASP A 671 7.54 -57.02 63.35
N ASN A 672 8.33 -57.78 62.58
CA ASN A 672 8.42 -59.24 62.65
C ASN A 672 9.39 -59.75 63.74
N GLY A 673 9.93 -58.86 64.58
CA GLY A 673 10.80 -59.23 65.70
C GLY A 673 12.27 -59.45 65.34
N CYS A 674 12.69 -59.14 64.11
CA CYS A 674 14.11 -59.13 63.73
C CYS A 674 14.80 -57.87 64.26
N HIS A 675 16.04 -58.01 64.74
CA HIS A 675 16.86 -56.85 65.08
C HIS A 675 17.53 -56.31 63.82
N VAL A 676 17.06 -55.15 63.35
CA VAL A 676 17.66 -54.40 62.22
C VAL A 676 18.43 -53.23 62.79
N PRO A 677 19.77 -53.31 62.91
CA PRO A 677 20.56 -52.25 63.48
C PRO A 677 20.68 -51.04 62.55
N ARG A 678 20.78 -51.26 61.23
CA ARG A 678 20.90 -50.20 60.23
C ARG A 678 20.64 -50.72 58.81
N VAL A 679 20.03 -49.92 57.96
CA VAL A 679 19.95 -50.12 56.51
C VAL A 679 20.63 -48.95 55.80
N ALA A 680 21.64 -49.24 55.00
CA ALA A 680 22.39 -48.27 54.23
C ALA A 680 21.85 -48.18 52.80
N VAL A 681 21.67 -46.97 52.29
CA VAL A 681 21.17 -46.69 50.94
C VAL A 681 22.11 -45.73 50.22
N ASN A 682 22.57 -46.13 49.05
CA ASN A 682 23.39 -45.30 48.19
C ASN A 682 22.61 -44.13 47.59
N LEU A 683 23.23 -42.95 47.63
CA LEU A 683 22.68 -41.72 47.08
C LEU A 683 23.58 -41.20 45.96
N SER A 684 23.01 -41.02 44.77
CA SER A 684 23.74 -40.40 43.65
C SER A 684 24.04 -38.92 43.92
N ALA A 685 25.10 -38.40 43.31
CA ALA A 685 25.43 -36.97 43.37
C ALA A 685 24.26 -36.08 42.90
N ARG A 686 23.53 -36.54 41.88
CA ARG A 686 22.38 -35.82 41.30
C ARG A 686 21.17 -35.78 42.23
N GLN A 687 20.97 -36.81 43.06
CA GLN A 687 19.97 -36.79 44.13
C GLN A 687 20.42 -35.91 45.30
N PHE A 688 21.71 -35.95 45.64
CA PHE A 688 22.26 -35.13 46.72
C PHE A 688 22.13 -33.62 46.44
N GLY A 689 22.28 -33.22 45.18
CA GLY A 689 22.06 -31.84 44.74
C GLY A 689 20.60 -31.38 44.72
N GLN A 690 19.62 -32.25 45.00
CA GLN A 690 18.21 -31.84 45.04
C GLN A 690 17.94 -30.97 46.28
N PRO A 691 17.40 -29.74 46.12
CA PRO A 691 17.19 -28.83 47.25
C PRO A 691 16.16 -29.33 48.26
N ASN A 692 15.30 -30.28 47.88
CA ASN A 692 14.26 -30.86 48.72
C ASN A 692 14.60 -32.27 49.25
N LEU A 693 15.86 -32.72 49.15
CA LEU A 693 16.26 -34.07 49.59
C LEU A 693 15.86 -34.36 51.04
N ALA A 694 16.24 -33.49 51.97
CA ALA A 694 15.97 -33.70 53.39
C ALA A 694 14.46 -33.79 53.68
N ALA A 695 13.66 -32.95 53.03
CA ALA A 695 12.21 -32.99 53.15
C ALA A 695 11.59 -34.28 52.56
N SER A 696 12.14 -34.79 51.45
CA SER A 696 11.72 -36.07 50.87
C SER A 696 12.03 -37.24 51.79
N VAL A 697 13.23 -37.27 52.39
CA VAL A 697 13.61 -38.30 53.36
C VAL A 697 12.71 -38.24 54.61
N ASP A 698 12.40 -37.04 55.12
CA ASP A 698 11.46 -36.85 56.23
C ASP A 698 10.09 -37.46 55.92
N GLN A 699 9.56 -37.18 54.73
CA GLN A 699 8.29 -37.73 54.28
C GLN A 699 8.33 -39.26 54.23
N ILE A 700 9.39 -39.86 53.67
CA ILE A 700 9.54 -41.32 53.58
C ILE A 700 9.64 -41.96 54.97
N LEU A 701 10.39 -41.36 55.90
CA LEU A 701 10.52 -41.87 57.26
C LEU A 701 9.19 -41.78 58.01
N GLN A 702 8.43 -40.69 57.84
CA GLN A 702 7.09 -40.53 58.42
C GLN A 702 6.10 -41.55 57.86
N GLU A 703 6.11 -41.78 56.55
CA GLU A 703 5.21 -42.73 55.89
C GLU A 703 5.52 -44.19 56.25
N THR A 704 6.81 -44.54 56.36
CA THR A 704 7.23 -45.92 56.67
C THR A 704 7.26 -46.21 58.16
N GLY A 705 7.40 -45.18 59.01
CA GLY A 705 7.51 -45.32 60.46
C GLY A 705 8.83 -45.94 60.93
N LEU A 706 9.87 -45.89 60.10
CA LEU A 706 11.22 -46.31 60.49
C LEU A 706 11.86 -45.23 61.37
N ASP A 707 12.55 -45.66 62.43
CA ASP A 707 13.37 -44.77 63.25
C ASP A 707 14.54 -44.19 62.40
N PRO A 708 14.74 -42.86 62.35
CA PRO A 708 15.84 -42.26 61.61
C PRO A 708 17.22 -42.85 61.94
N ASP A 709 17.46 -43.28 63.18
CA ASP A 709 18.72 -43.89 63.62
C ASP A 709 18.98 -45.25 62.92
N CYS A 710 17.97 -45.85 62.28
CA CYS A 710 18.12 -47.09 61.51
C CYS A 710 18.48 -46.85 60.04
N LEU A 711 18.45 -45.61 59.54
CA LEU A 711 18.76 -45.29 58.15
C LEU A 711 20.18 -44.71 58.04
N GLU A 712 20.94 -45.22 57.08
CA GLU A 712 22.22 -44.64 56.66
C GLU A 712 22.18 -44.25 55.19
N LEU A 713 22.66 -43.05 54.89
CA LEU A 713 22.83 -42.60 53.52
C LEU A 713 24.32 -42.63 53.16
N GLU A 714 24.63 -43.32 52.07
CA GLU A 714 25.98 -43.48 51.56
C GLU A 714 26.16 -42.55 50.35
N LEU A 715 27.22 -41.74 50.37
CA LEU A 715 27.50 -40.76 49.33
C LEU A 715 28.92 -40.94 48.83
N THR A 716 29.11 -40.94 47.51
CA THR A 716 30.46 -41.05 46.94
C THR A 716 31.29 -39.80 47.26
N GLU A 717 32.59 -40.00 47.45
CA GLU A 717 33.55 -38.92 47.72
C GLU A 717 33.44 -37.77 46.70
N SER A 718 33.38 -38.10 45.41
CA SER A 718 33.28 -37.13 44.31
C SER A 718 31.99 -36.31 44.37
N GLY A 719 30.85 -36.93 44.72
CA GLY A 719 29.55 -36.27 44.76
C GLY A 719 29.43 -35.18 45.84
N ILE A 720 30.17 -35.31 46.95
CA ILE A 720 30.17 -34.32 48.03
C ILE A 720 31.07 -33.12 47.70
N LEU A 721 32.18 -33.36 46.97
CA LEU A 721 33.20 -32.34 46.72
C LEU A 721 32.81 -31.32 45.64
N GLU A 722 31.88 -31.65 44.73
CA GLU A 722 31.42 -30.72 43.69
C GLU A 722 30.82 -29.42 44.24
N SER A 723 30.26 -29.42 45.46
CA SER A 723 29.71 -28.24 46.13
C SER A 723 29.85 -28.32 47.65
N ALA A 724 31.09 -28.37 48.14
CA ALA A 724 31.41 -28.65 49.54
C ALA A 724 30.71 -27.75 50.58
N SER A 725 30.43 -26.48 50.27
CA SER A 725 29.76 -25.57 51.22
C SER A 725 28.27 -25.90 51.39
N ASP A 726 27.57 -26.16 50.30
CA ASP A 726 26.16 -26.56 50.31
C ASP A 726 26.01 -27.98 50.85
N ALA A 727 26.97 -28.86 50.55
CA ALA A 727 27.02 -30.20 51.08
C ALA A 727 27.06 -30.22 52.62
N ILE A 728 27.83 -29.34 53.26
CA ILE A 728 27.87 -29.23 54.73
C ILE A 728 26.48 -28.92 55.29
N LEU A 729 25.74 -28.00 54.67
CA LEU A 729 24.40 -27.63 55.11
C LEU A 729 23.43 -28.81 55.00
N THR A 730 23.38 -29.46 53.84
CA THR A 730 22.50 -30.62 53.61
C THR A 730 22.83 -31.80 54.52
N LEU A 731 24.13 -32.14 54.66
CA LEU A 731 24.56 -33.21 55.57
C LEU A 731 24.26 -32.88 57.03
N THR A 732 24.41 -31.61 57.44
CA THR A 732 24.05 -31.18 58.80
C THR A 732 22.54 -31.31 59.03
N ASP A 733 21.73 -30.93 58.04
CA ASP A 733 20.27 -31.02 58.10
C ASP A 733 19.81 -32.48 58.25
N LEU A 734 20.38 -33.40 57.47
CA LEU A 734 20.16 -34.84 57.58
C LEU A 734 20.64 -35.39 58.93
N LYS A 735 21.79 -34.93 59.42
CA LYS A 735 22.36 -35.39 60.69
C LYS A 735 21.52 -34.99 61.90
N VAL A 736 20.96 -33.78 61.89
CA VAL A 736 20.08 -33.27 62.97
C VAL A 736 18.80 -34.11 63.10
N ARG A 737 18.38 -34.81 62.04
CA ARG A 737 17.23 -35.72 62.04
C ARG A 737 17.53 -37.10 62.63
N GLY A 738 18.77 -37.40 62.97
CA GLY A 738 19.20 -38.71 63.48
C GLY A 738 19.69 -39.68 62.39
N ILE A 739 19.72 -39.26 61.13
CA ILE A 739 20.15 -40.13 60.03
C ILE A 739 21.67 -40.32 60.06
N HIS A 740 22.12 -41.55 59.84
CA HIS A 740 23.55 -41.86 59.70
C HIS A 740 24.08 -41.50 58.33
N LEU A 741 25.32 -41.03 58.27
CA LEU A 741 25.95 -40.58 57.03
C LEU A 741 27.30 -41.27 56.85
N ALA A 742 27.51 -41.87 55.67
CA ALA A 742 28.76 -42.51 55.32
C ALA A 742 29.29 -41.99 53.98
N ILE A 743 30.61 -41.92 53.85
CA ILE A 743 31.27 -41.65 52.58
C ILE A 743 31.69 -42.97 51.95
N ASP A 744 31.22 -43.19 50.73
CA ASP A 744 31.49 -44.37 49.92
C ASP A 744 32.66 -44.15 48.93
N ASP A 745 33.25 -45.24 48.46
CA ASP A 745 34.37 -45.30 47.51
C ASP A 745 35.59 -44.43 47.92
N PHE A 746 35.86 -44.31 49.22
CA PHE A 746 36.87 -43.38 49.74
C PHE A 746 38.29 -43.76 49.30
N GLY A 747 39.02 -42.76 48.80
CA GLY A 747 40.41 -42.90 48.32
C GLY A 747 40.54 -43.02 46.81
N THR A 748 39.43 -43.13 46.08
CA THR A 748 39.41 -43.13 44.61
C THR A 748 39.40 -41.70 44.01
N GLY A 749 39.11 -40.68 44.84
CA GLY A 749 39.04 -39.27 44.46
C GLY A 749 40.15 -38.38 45.06
N TYR A 750 40.10 -37.08 44.75
CA TYR A 750 41.01 -36.06 45.28
C TYR A 750 40.46 -35.44 46.58
N SER A 751 40.53 -36.18 47.68
CA SER A 751 40.10 -35.65 48.99
C SER A 751 41.00 -34.53 49.49
N SER A 752 40.42 -33.35 49.71
CA SER A 752 41.02 -32.35 50.59
C SER A 752 40.61 -32.65 52.03
N LEU A 753 41.52 -33.23 52.81
CA LEU A 753 41.40 -33.52 54.25
C LEU A 753 40.80 -32.36 55.07
N SER A 754 40.95 -31.13 54.59
CA SER A 754 40.38 -29.93 55.20
C SER A 754 38.84 -29.93 55.25
N TYR A 755 38.16 -30.49 54.25
CA TYR A 755 36.70 -30.56 54.21
C TYR A 755 36.16 -31.75 54.99
N LEU A 756 36.85 -32.90 54.94
CA LEU A 756 36.45 -34.11 55.65
C LEU A 756 36.29 -33.87 57.16
N LYS A 757 37.14 -33.01 57.73
CA LYS A 757 37.06 -32.59 59.14
C LYS A 757 35.76 -31.87 59.49
N ASN A 758 35.15 -31.18 58.54
CA ASN A 758 33.96 -30.35 58.74
C ASN A 758 32.65 -31.05 58.35
N PHE A 759 32.71 -32.19 57.65
CA PHE A 759 31.52 -32.94 57.30
C PHE A 759 30.97 -33.72 58.51
N PRO A 760 29.65 -33.65 58.77
CA PRO A 760 29.03 -34.34 59.91
C PRO A 760 28.75 -35.82 59.59
N ILE A 761 29.80 -36.56 59.24
CA ILE A 761 29.75 -37.99 58.85
C ILE A 761 30.05 -38.92 60.03
N ASP A 762 29.56 -40.16 59.94
CA ASP A 762 29.79 -41.22 60.94
C ASP A 762 30.83 -42.25 60.48
N ARG A 763 30.84 -42.53 59.18
CA ARG A 763 31.56 -43.66 58.58
C ARG A 763 32.26 -43.29 57.29
N VAL A 764 33.33 -44.05 57.02
CA VAL A 764 34.05 -44.06 55.75
C VAL A 764 34.14 -45.50 55.26
N LYS A 765 33.76 -45.73 54.00
CA LYS A 765 33.85 -47.02 53.33
C LYS A 765 35.10 -47.03 52.43
N ILE A 766 35.97 -48.01 52.63
CA ILE A 766 37.16 -48.20 51.81
C ILE A 766 36.75 -48.92 50.54
N ALA A 767 36.99 -48.30 49.39
CA ALA A 767 36.63 -48.85 48.09
C ALA A 767 37.19 -50.25 47.87
N GLN A 768 36.39 -51.12 47.26
CA GLN A 768 36.79 -52.51 46.94
C GLN A 768 38.10 -52.58 46.15
N THR A 769 38.42 -51.57 45.31
CA THR A 769 39.65 -51.57 44.51
C THR A 769 40.91 -51.68 45.36
N PHE A 770 40.96 -51.04 46.53
CA PHE A 770 42.10 -51.12 47.45
C PHE A 770 42.08 -52.38 48.33
N VAL A 771 40.88 -52.97 48.55
CA VAL A 771 40.73 -54.16 49.40
C VAL A 771 41.01 -55.44 48.61
N ARG A 772 40.80 -55.44 47.29
CA ARG A 772 40.93 -56.63 46.45
C ARG A 772 42.35 -57.19 46.44
N ASP A 773 43.35 -56.33 46.37
CA ASP A 773 44.74 -56.73 46.10
C ASP A 773 45.62 -56.77 47.37
N ILE A 774 45.04 -56.50 48.56
CA ILE A 774 45.71 -56.68 49.86
C ILE A 774 45.64 -58.15 50.35
N PRO A 775 46.67 -58.64 51.08
CA PRO A 775 47.87 -57.93 51.54
C PRO A 775 49.07 -57.96 50.56
N GLN A 776 48.89 -58.40 49.32
CA GLN A 776 50.00 -58.63 48.38
C GLN A 776 50.55 -57.34 47.77
N ASP A 777 49.67 -56.40 47.42
CA ASP A 777 50.04 -55.08 46.93
C ASP A 777 50.40 -54.15 48.09
N GLN A 778 51.63 -53.62 48.09
CA GLN A 778 52.12 -52.76 49.17
C GLN A 778 51.59 -51.34 49.10
N ASP A 779 51.25 -50.85 47.91
CA ASP A 779 50.71 -49.51 47.72
C ASP A 779 49.25 -49.48 48.21
N ASP A 780 48.44 -50.48 47.84
CA ASP A 780 47.06 -50.61 48.33
C ASP A 780 47.02 -50.85 49.84
N ALA A 781 47.93 -51.69 50.37
CA ALA A 781 48.04 -51.91 51.82
C ALA A 781 48.36 -50.62 52.59
N ALA A 782 49.23 -49.77 52.04
CA ALA A 782 49.58 -48.48 52.64
C ALA A 782 48.39 -47.49 52.60
N ILE A 783 47.62 -47.47 51.50
CA ILE A 783 46.41 -46.65 51.37
C ILE A 783 45.36 -47.07 52.40
N VAL A 784 45.06 -48.37 52.48
CA VAL A 784 44.10 -48.92 53.46
C VAL A 784 44.51 -48.56 54.89
N GLU A 785 45.80 -48.72 55.24
CA GLU A 785 46.32 -48.36 56.57
C GLU A 785 46.18 -46.85 56.85
N ALA A 786 46.51 -46.00 55.88
CA ALA A 786 46.37 -44.55 56.01
C ALA A 786 44.91 -44.13 56.22
N VAL A 787 43.96 -44.71 55.48
CA VAL A 787 42.52 -44.44 55.63
C VAL A 787 42.04 -44.84 57.03
N ILE A 788 42.43 -46.02 57.53
CA ILE A 788 42.08 -46.49 58.88
C ILE A 788 42.61 -45.52 59.95
N MET A 789 43.89 -45.11 59.84
CA MET A 789 44.50 -44.18 60.79
C MET A 789 43.85 -42.79 60.76
N MET A 790 43.51 -42.30 59.57
CA MET A 790 42.83 -41.01 59.38
C MET A 790 41.44 -41.03 60.02
N ALA A 791 40.62 -42.02 59.69
CA ALA A 791 39.27 -42.15 60.23
C ALA A 791 39.29 -42.25 61.76
N LYS A 792 40.22 -43.03 62.32
CA LYS A 792 40.42 -43.12 63.78
C LYS A 792 40.76 -41.76 64.41
N SER A 793 41.59 -40.95 63.74
CA SER A 793 41.96 -39.61 64.20
C SER A 793 40.78 -38.63 64.16
N LEU A 794 39.87 -38.81 63.21
CA LEU A 794 38.62 -38.04 63.08
C LEU A 794 37.46 -38.64 63.89
N ARG A 795 37.67 -39.76 64.60
CA ARG A 795 36.66 -40.51 65.36
C ARG A 795 35.52 -41.07 64.50
N LEU A 796 35.82 -41.36 63.24
CA LEU A 796 34.93 -42.02 62.29
C LEU A 796 35.11 -43.54 62.37
N ARG A 797 34.05 -44.31 62.13
CA ARG A 797 34.16 -45.76 61.95
C ARG A 797 34.55 -46.08 60.50
N VAL A 798 35.26 -47.18 60.30
CA VAL A 798 35.70 -47.61 58.97
C VAL A 798 35.08 -48.96 58.63
N ILE A 799 34.54 -49.04 57.41
CA ILE A 799 34.10 -50.29 56.80
C ILE A 799 34.95 -50.60 55.59
N ALA A 800 35.43 -51.83 55.48
CA ALA A 800 36.15 -52.30 54.29
C ALA A 800 35.20 -53.09 53.38
N GLU A 801 35.15 -52.70 52.10
CA GLU A 801 34.27 -53.32 51.11
C GLU A 801 34.98 -54.36 50.27
N GLY A 802 34.21 -55.29 49.70
CA GLY A 802 34.76 -56.30 48.81
C GLY A 802 35.74 -57.27 49.47
N VAL A 803 35.56 -57.56 50.77
CA VAL A 803 36.33 -58.61 51.45
C VAL A 803 35.90 -59.99 50.91
N GLU A 804 36.80 -60.67 50.21
CA GLU A 804 36.56 -61.94 49.53
C GLU A 804 37.38 -63.10 50.11
N THR A 805 38.52 -62.80 50.75
CA THR A 805 39.47 -63.82 51.24
C THR A 805 39.71 -63.73 52.75
N LYS A 806 40.22 -64.83 53.33
CA LYS A 806 40.56 -64.89 54.75
C LYS A 806 41.78 -64.02 55.08
N GLU A 807 42.70 -63.90 54.13
CA GLU A 807 43.92 -63.11 54.21
C GLU A 807 43.58 -61.61 54.30
N GLN A 808 42.66 -61.12 53.47
CA GLN A 808 42.15 -59.74 53.53
C GLN A 808 41.50 -59.46 54.89
N LEU A 809 40.64 -60.38 55.37
CA LEU A 809 40.00 -60.26 56.68
C LEU A 809 41.03 -60.15 57.82
N ALA A 810 42.06 -61.01 57.81
CA ALA A 810 43.09 -61.02 58.82
C ALA A 810 43.88 -59.69 58.81
N PHE A 811 44.26 -59.21 57.63
CA PHE A 811 44.94 -57.92 57.46
C PHE A 811 44.13 -56.76 58.03
N LEU A 812 42.84 -56.67 57.67
CA LEU A 812 41.95 -55.60 58.14
C LEU A 812 41.76 -55.62 59.66
N ARG A 813 41.63 -56.82 60.25
CA ARG A 813 41.50 -56.99 61.71
C ARG A 813 42.78 -56.58 62.45
N GLU A 814 43.95 -56.97 61.95
CA GLU A 814 45.24 -56.62 62.56
C GLU A 814 45.50 -55.11 62.56
N ARG A 815 45.05 -54.41 61.51
CA ARG A 815 45.17 -52.94 61.39
C ARG A 815 44.06 -52.16 62.11
N GLY A 816 43.09 -52.86 62.70
CA GLY A 816 42.04 -52.25 63.53
C GLY A 816 40.89 -51.64 62.75
N CYS A 817 40.57 -52.17 61.57
CA CYS A 817 39.33 -51.84 60.86
C CYS A 817 38.10 -52.23 61.70
N ASN A 818 37.01 -51.44 61.65
CA ASN A 818 35.86 -51.65 62.53
C ASN A 818 34.84 -52.64 61.96
N GLU A 819 34.46 -52.43 60.72
CA GLU A 819 33.38 -53.17 60.04
C GLU A 819 33.89 -53.75 58.71
N MET A 820 33.23 -54.79 58.21
CA MET A 820 33.49 -55.32 56.87
C MET A 820 32.22 -55.67 56.11
N GLN A 821 32.34 -55.65 54.79
CA GLN A 821 31.35 -56.11 53.84
C GLN A 821 32.04 -56.81 52.66
N GLY A 822 31.51 -57.94 52.21
CA GLY A 822 32.06 -58.64 51.05
C GLY A 822 31.63 -60.09 50.92
N TYR A 823 32.00 -60.71 49.79
CA TYR A 823 31.57 -62.06 49.43
C TYR A 823 32.17 -63.16 50.30
N TYR A 824 33.24 -62.87 51.05
CA TYR A 824 33.76 -63.79 52.05
C TYR A 824 32.69 -64.18 53.07
N PHE A 825 31.84 -63.22 53.47
CA PHE A 825 30.75 -63.47 54.40
C PHE A 825 29.46 -63.83 53.67
N SER A 826 28.97 -62.93 52.79
CA SER A 826 27.74 -63.16 52.05
C SER A 826 27.68 -62.32 50.78
N ARG A 827 27.08 -62.90 49.74
CA ARG A 827 26.64 -62.14 48.56
C ARG A 827 25.37 -61.36 48.88
N PRO A 828 25.02 -60.32 48.10
CA PRO A 828 23.74 -59.63 48.24
C PRO A 828 22.55 -60.59 48.14
N LEU A 829 21.73 -60.63 49.19
CA LEU A 829 20.63 -61.59 49.37
C LEU A 829 19.28 -60.96 49.01
N THR A 830 18.33 -61.78 48.57
CA THR A 830 16.92 -61.36 48.48
C THR A 830 16.34 -61.12 49.89
N VAL A 831 15.21 -60.41 49.97
CA VAL A 831 14.47 -60.17 51.22
C VAL A 831 14.27 -61.46 52.02
N ASP A 832 13.80 -62.53 51.37
CA ASP A 832 13.50 -63.81 52.04
C ASP A 832 14.75 -64.47 52.62
N ALA A 833 15.85 -64.49 51.85
CA ALA A 833 17.10 -65.09 52.30
C ALA A 833 17.73 -64.28 53.44
N MET A 834 17.65 -62.95 53.38
CA MET A 834 18.12 -62.06 54.45
C MET A 834 17.29 -62.24 55.73
N THR A 835 15.96 -62.34 55.61
CA THR A 835 15.05 -62.58 56.74
C THR A 835 15.39 -63.89 57.46
N LYS A 836 15.63 -64.96 56.69
CA LYS A 836 16.04 -66.25 57.24
C LYS A 836 17.38 -66.15 57.97
N MET A 837 18.37 -65.51 57.36
CA MET A 837 19.69 -65.32 57.97
C MET A 837 19.63 -64.54 59.29
N MET A 838 18.76 -63.52 59.39
CA MET A 838 18.57 -62.77 60.63
C MET A 838 17.86 -63.60 61.71
N SER A 839 16.89 -64.44 61.31
CA SER A 839 16.11 -65.29 62.24
C SER A 839 16.95 -66.41 62.87
N ASP A 840 17.91 -66.97 62.12
CA ASP A 840 18.80 -68.04 62.58
C ASP A 840 19.89 -67.55 63.57
N GLY A 841 20.03 -66.22 63.73
CA GLY A 841 20.97 -65.55 64.60
C GLY A 841 22.35 -65.36 63.94
N VAL A 842 22.68 -64.11 63.58
CA VAL A 842 23.94 -63.77 62.93
C VAL A 842 25.07 -63.71 63.97
N CYS A 843 25.83 -64.80 64.09
CA CYS A 843 27.05 -64.82 64.89
C CYS A 843 28.14 -65.61 64.18
N PHE A 844 29.32 -64.99 64.05
CA PHE A 844 30.52 -65.55 63.42
C PHE A 844 30.89 -66.97 63.92
N ASN A 845 30.49 -67.33 65.16
CA ASN A 845 30.76 -68.63 65.77
C ASN A 845 29.73 -69.73 65.47
N ARG A 846 28.53 -69.43 64.95
CA ARG A 846 27.51 -70.46 64.60
C ARG A 846 27.53 -70.85 63.12
N LEU A 847 28.15 -70.03 62.27
CA LEU A 847 28.47 -70.35 60.87
C LEU A 847 29.97 -70.61 60.69
N CYS A 848 30.59 -71.29 61.66
CA CYS A 848 31.95 -71.80 61.52
C CYS A 848 32.00 -72.85 60.41
N PHE A 849 32.42 -72.44 59.20
CA PHE A 849 33.05 -73.33 58.22
C PHE A 849 34.44 -73.84 58.67
N PHE A 850 34.81 -73.61 59.94
CA PHE A 850 36.08 -74.03 60.51
C PHE A 850 35.88 -74.64 61.91
N SER A 851 35.40 -75.89 61.96
CA SER A 851 35.83 -76.85 62.99
C SER A 851 35.90 -78.26 62.39
N SER A 852 37.14 -78.71 62.18
CA SER A 852 37.68 -80.08 62.29
C SER A 852 36.89 -81.27 61.70
N ASP A 853 37.61 -81.99 60.83
CA ASP A 853 37.48 -83.42 60.51
C ASP A 853 36.13 -83.91 59.97
N ASP A 854 36.05 -84.09 58.66
CA ASP A 854 35.69 -85.42 58.16
C ASP A 854 36.34 -85.70 56.80
N ARG A 855 37.10 -86.80 56.76
CA ARG A 855 37.60 -87.42 55.53
C ARG A 855 36.43 -88.08 54.83
N GLY A 856 36.31 -87.86 53.53
CA GLY A 856 35.42 -88.58 52.63
C GLY A 856 35.62 -88.16 51.20
#